data_AF-A0A8D3CH02-F1
#
_entry.id   AF-A0A8D3CH02-F1
#
_cell.length_a   1.000
_cell.length_b   1.000
_cell.length_c   1.000
_cell.angle_alpha   90.00
_cell.angle_beta   90.00
_cell.angle_gamma   90.00
#
_symmetry.space_group_name_H-M   'P 1'
#
loop_
_entity.id
_entity.type
_entity.pdbx_description
1 polymer ?
#
loop_
_entity_poly.entity_id
_entity_poly.type
_entity_poly.pdbx_seq_one_letter_code
_entity_poly.pdbx_strand_id
1 'polypeptide(L)'
;MADMDTETITHTEPMAEEEEPLFSNLDLFLFSLIVGLHVDDILLICVQGKNIIVFYGSQTGTGEEFANRLSKDAQRYGMKGMAADPEEYEMGELSRLSEIKNSLAIFCMATYGEGDPTDNAQDFYDWLQENDDEDLSGLNYTVFALGNKTYEHYNAMGKYVDKRLEELGAKRIFDIGLGDDDGNLEEDFISWREQFWPAICEHFGVEASGDESSIRQYELKEHTDINMNKVYTGEIGRLKSFEVQKPPFDSKNPFLAPVTVNRRLNKAGDRHLMHLELDITGSKIRYESGDHVAVFPTNDSVLVNKLGQILGVDLDVVISLNNLDDESNKKHPFPCPTTYRTALTHYLDITHPPRTNVLYELAQYASDPKDQENMRKMASSAPEGKALYQSWVLDATRNILAVLEDMPTLKPPIDHLCELLPRLQARYYSIASSSKIHPNSIHICAVVVEYNTKTGRVNKGVATNWLKNKLVTDNGHKSTVPMYIRKSQFRLPFKATNPVIMIGPGTGIAPFMGFIQERAWLKQQGKEVGETVMYFGCRHKNEDYLYQEELEEAEKNGVLTQLNVAFSRDQEQKMYVQHLLKKHKEDLWKLINSDNAHIYVCGDAKNMAKDVQTTFHEIAEEIGGMVRTQATDYIKKLMTKGRYSQDVWS
;
A
#
# COMPACT_ATOMS: atom_id res chain seq x y z
N MET A 1 24.78 29.70 84.39
CA MET A 1 25.71 30.82 84.68
C MET A 1 27.08 30.38 84.22
N ALA A 2 27.69 30.87 83.16
CA ALA A 2 27.34 31.89 82.19
C ALA A 2 28.22 31.64 80.95
N ASP A 3 27.65 31.96 79.79
CA ASP A 3 28.23 32.53 78.54
C ASP A 3 29.73 32.85 78.54
N MET A 4 30.51 32.81 77.46
CA MET A 4 30.26 32.98 76.02
C MET A 4 31.64 32.82 75.36
N ASP A 5 31.75 32.26 74.16
CA ASP A 5 32.65 32.80 73.13
C ASP A 5 32.26 32.28 71.75
N THR A 6 32.20 33.21 70.82
CA THR A 6 31.59 33.18 69.50
C THR A 6 32.60 32.80 68.41
N GLU A 7 32.30 31.77 67.62
CA GLU A 7 32.85 31.61 66.27
C GLU A 7 31.71 31.38 65.27
N THR A 8 31.68 32.23 64.25
CA THR A 8 30.72 32.26 63.16
C THR A 8 31.09 31.20 62.12
N ILE A 9 30.31 30.11 62.04
CA ILE A 9 30.42 29.12 60.96
C ILE A 9 29.38 29.46 59.89
N THR A 10 29.85 29.86 58.71
CA THR A 10 29.03 29.92 57.49
C THR A 10 28.78 28.50 56.99
N HIS A 11 27.56 28.00 57.17
CA HIS A 11 27.09 26.78 56.50
C HIS A 11 26.81 27.08 55.03
N THR A 12 27.62 26.50 54.14
CA THR A 12 27.25 26.27 52.73
C THR A 12 26.43 24.99 52.65
N GLU A 13 25.15 25.11 52.32
CA GLU A 13 24.29 23.97 51.96
C GLU A 13 24.78 23.35 50.63
N PRO A 14 24.77 22.01 50.50
CA PRO A 14 24.97 21.37 49.20
C PRO A 14 23.68 21.51 48.37
N MET A 15 23.82 22.04 47.15
CA MET A 15 22.74 22.03 46.17
C MET A 15 22.31 20.58 45.89
N ALA A 16 21.03 20.29 46.12
CA ALA A 16 20.40 19.07 45.64
C ALA A 16 20.35 19.10 44.11
N GLU A 17 20.84 18.04 43.47
CA GLU A 17 20.53 17.75 42.07
C GLU A 17 19.04 17.42 41.99
N GLU A 18 18.26 18.25 41.28
CA GLU A 18 16.86 17.98 40.96
C GLU A 18 16.80 16.86 39.90
N GLU A 19 16.31 15.69 40.28
CA GLU A 19 15.86 14.66 39.34
C GLU A 19 14.57 15.14 38.65
N GLU A 20 14.61 15.34 37.33
CA GLU A 20 13.40 15.57 36.52
C GLU A 20 12.57 14.28 36.40
N PRO A 21 11.24 14.31 36.61
CA PRO A 21 10.41 13.11 36.50
C PRO A 21 10.04 12.79 35.04
N LEU A 22 10.14 11.51 34.66
CA LEU A 22 9.56 10.96 33.43
C LEU A 22 8.03 11.11 33.43
N PHE A 23 7.46 11.83 32.47
CA PHE A 23 6.01 11.99 32.31
C PHE A 23 5.43 11.05 31.25
N SER A 24 4.20 10.57 31.48
CA SER A 24 3.40 9.75 30.56
C SER A 24 2.40 10.61 29.77
N ASN A 25 1.80 10.07 28.69
CA ASN A 25 0.81 10.80 27.86
C ASN A 25 -0.41 11.34 28.63
N LEU A 26 -0.73 10.78 29.80
CA LEU A 26 -1.81 11.30 30.66
C LEU A 26 -1.39 12.60 31.37
N ASP A 27 -0.10 12.77 31.61
CA ASP A 27 0.48 13.92 32.31
C ASP A 27 0.61 15.14 31.40
N LEU A 28 0.91 14.96 30.11
CA LEU A 28 0.88 16.06 29.11
C LEU A 28 -0.53 16.66 28.92
N PHE A 29 -1.56 15.80 28.95
CA PHE A 29 -2.95 16.23 28.86
C PHE A 29 -3.40 17.03 30.11
N LEU A 30 -2.95 16.59 31.29
CA LEU A 30 -3.16 17.30 32.55
C LEU A 30 -2.33 18.59 32.65
N PHE A 31 -1.12 18.61 32.09
CA PHE A 31 -0.27 19.79 32.02
C PHE A 31 -0.92 20.86 31.13
N SER A 32 -1.42 20.49 29.94
CA SER A 32 -2.22 21.35 29.04
C SER A 32 -3.40 22.02 29.76
N LEU A 33 -4.12 21.27 30.60
CA LEU A 33 -5.22 21.78 31.43
C LEU A 33 -4.78 22.76 32.53
N ILE A 34 -3.53 22.68 33.00
CA ILE A 34 -2.99 23.49 34.10
C ILE A 34 -2.32 24.78 33.59
N VAL A 35 -1.68 24.78 32.42
CA VAL A 35 -0.96 25.97 31.89
C VAL A 35 -1.78 26.84 30.92
N GLY A 36 -2.97 26.41 30.51
CA GLY A 36 -3.83 27.20 29.61
C GLY A 36 -3.29 27.35 28.18
N LEU A 37 -2.36 26.48 27.77
CA LEU A 37 -1.92 26.34 26.37
C LEU A 37 -2.98 25.53 25.62
N HIS A 38 -3.51 26.10 24.54
CA HIS A 38 -4.51 25.45 23.69
C HIS A 38 -3.94 24.18 23.06
N VAL A 39 -4.82 23.26 22.70
CA VAL A 39 -4.52 22.03 21.92
C VAL A 39 -4.09 22.39 20.47
N ASP A 40 -4.11 23.68 20.13
CA ASP A 40 -3.94 24.28 18.80
C ASP A 40 -2.47 24.61 18.45
N ASP A 41 -1.50 23.79 18.90
CA ASP A 41 -0.06 24.04 18.65
C ASP A 41 0.71 22.76 18.22
N ILE A 42 0.03 21.65 17.92
CA ILE A 42 0.67 20.34 17.74
C ILE A 42 1.69 20.36 16.59
N LEU A 43 1.38 20.97 15.44
CA LEU A 43 2.34 21.04 14.35
C LEU A 43 3.57 21.87 14.75
N LEU A 44 3.37 23.00 15.41
CA LEU A 44 4.47 23.89 15.82
C LEU A 44 5.32 23.27 16.94
N ILE A 45 4.69 22.53 17.87
CA ILE A 45 5.35 21.80 18.96
C ILE A 45 6.17 20.63 18.40
N CYS A 46 5.62 19.84 17.48
CA CYS A 46 6.32 18.71 16.86
C CYS A 46 7.48 19.12 15.95
N VAL A 47 7.45 20.37 15.46
CA VAL A 47 8.52 20.94 14.63
C VAL A 47 9.49 21.79 15.48
N GLN A 48 9.36 21.85 16.82
CA GLN A 48 10.32 22.59 17.66
C GLN A 48 11.76 22.10 17.44
N GLY A 49 12.62 22.99 16.95
CA GLY A 49 14.02 22.66 16.61
C GLY A 49 14.20 21.91 15.28
N LYS A 50 13.12 21.65 14.52
CA LYS A 50 13.13 21.11 13.15
C LYS A 50 12.74 22.22 12.17
N ASN A 51 13.24 22.14 10.94
CA ASN A 51 12.95 23.15 9.90
C ASN A 51 12.48 22.51 8.58
N ILE A 52 12.45 21.18 8.50
CA ILE A 52 11.86 20.45 7.38
C ILE A 52 10.77 19.52 7.91
N ILE A 53 9.61 19.56 7.28
CA ILE A 53 8.56 18.56 7.48
C ILE A 53 8.25 17.88 6.15
N VAL A 54 8.10 16.55 6.18
CA VAL A 54 7.82 15.74 5.00
C VAL A 54 6.53 14.97 5.21
N PHE A 55 5.44 15.46 4.62
CA PHE A 55 4.15 14.78 4.63
C PHE A 55 4.12 13.65 3.61
N TYR A 56 3.46 12.54 3.93
CA TYR A 56 3.26 11.44 2.99
C TYR A 56 1.78 11.09 2.80
N GLY A 57 1.30 11.13 1.55
CA GLY A 57 0.08 10.43 1.16
C GLY A 57 0.45 9.02 0.69
N SER A 58 0.16 7.98 1.47
CA SER A 58 0.58 6.62 1.15
C SER A 58 -0.46 5.54 1.47
N GLN A 59 -0.74 4.68 0.49
CA GLN A 59 -1.63 3.52 0.68
C GLN A 59 -0.87 2.22 0.99
N THR A 60 0.34 2.07 0.44
CA THR A 60 1.14 0.84 0.48
C THR A 60 2.56 1.06 1.02
N GLY A 61 2.82 2.22 1.63
CA GLY A 61 4.06 2.56 2.33
C GLY A 61 5.16 3.21 1.47
N THR A 62 5.05 3.25 0.14
CA THR A 62 6.13 3.83 -0.71
C THR A 62 6.32 5.34 -0.46
N GLY A 63 5.23 6.10 -0.35
CA GLY A 63 5.27 7.54 -0.06
C GLY A 63 5.83 7.82 1.34
N GLU A 64 5.44 6.99 2.31
CA GLU A 64 5.98 7.04 3.68
C GLU A 64 7.49 6.74 3.70
N GLU A 65 7.95 5.73 2.94
CA GLU A 65 9.37 5.39 2.85
C GLU A 65 10.18 6.55 2.26
N PHE A 66 9.71 7.18 1.18
CA PHE A 66 10.36 8.34 0.57
C PHE A 66 10.39 9.53 1.52
N ALA A 67 9.30 9.79 2.26
CA ALA A 67 9.27 10.85 3.27
C ALA A 67 10.27 10.61 4.41
N ASN A 68 10.38 9.38 4.90
CA ASN A 68 11.37 9.00 5.91
C ASN A 68 12.81 9.15 5.40
N ARG A 69 13.08 8.86 4.11
CA ARG A 69 14.40 9.06 3.50
C ARG A 69 14.75 10.54 3.42
N LEU A 70 13.82 11.40 2.99
CA LEU A 70 14.06 12.84 2.90
C LEU A 70 14.25 13.48 4.28
N SER A 71 13.43 13.10 5.27
CA SER A 71 13.61 13.62 6.63
C SER A 71 14.96 13.23 7.25
N LYS A 72 15.45 12.01 7.01
CA LYS A 72 16.80 11.58 7.41
C LYS A 72 17.90 12.35 6.69
N ASP A 73 17.76 12.55 5.39
CA ASP A 73 18.77 13.25 4.58
C ASP A 73 18.95 14.70 5.05
N ALA A 74 17.92 15.35 5.62
CA ALA A 74 18.00 16.72 6.15
C ALA A 74 19.19 16.93 7.10
N GLN A 75 19.49 15.95 7.97
CA GLN A 75 20.61 16.03 8.91
C GLN A 75 21.96 16.16 8.21
N ARG A 76 22.13 15.50 7.06
CA ARG A 76 23.36 15.55 6.25
C ARG A 76 23.60 16.93 5.65
N TYR A 77 22.55 17.73 5.51
CA TYR A 77 22.59 19.08 4.95
C TYR A 77 22.48 20.18 6.02
N GLY A 78 22.81 19.87 7.27
CA GLY A 78 22.80 20.85 8.37
C GLY A 78 21.40 21.31 8.77
N MET A 79 20.37 20.57 8.36
CA MET A 79 18.96 20.82 8.64
C MET A 79 18.39 19.70 9.51
N LYS A 80 17.18 19.89 10.05
CA LYS A 80 16.50 18.89 10.86
C LYS A 80 15.11 18.62 10.30
N GLY A 81 14.88 17.36 9.92
CA GLY A 81 13.67 16.92 9.25
C GLY A 81 12.84 15.96 10.09
N MET A 82 11.52 15.94 9.85
CA MET A 82 10.63 14.86 10.30
C MET A 82 9.70 14.41 9.17
N ALA A 83 9.28 13.15 9.21
CA ALA A 83 8.20 12.63 8.38
C ALA A 83 6.89 12.61 9.16
N ALA A 84 5.79 12.97 8.51
CA ALA A 84 4.48 13.14 9.15
C ALA A 84 3.35 12.54 8.31
N ASP A 85 2.43 11.85 8.97
CA ASP A 85 1.17 11.43 8.35
C ASP A 85 0.21 12.63 8.34
N PRO A 86 -0.27 13.10 7.18
CA PRO A 86 -1.18 14.23 7.13
C PRO A 86 -2.51 13.99 7.86
N GLU A 87 -2.94 12.74 8.08
CA GLU A 87 -4.15 12.41 8.85
C GLU A 87 -4.02 12.76 10.35
N GLU A 88 -2.79 12.88 10.86
CA GLU A 88 -2.52 13.13 12.28
C GLU A 88 -2.42 14.63 12.66
N TYR A 89 -2.52 15.54 11.69
CA TYR A 89 -2.32 16.98 11.90
C TYR A 89 -3.46 17.82 11.30
N GLU A 90 -3.72 18.97 11.91
CA GLU A 90 -4.64 19.96 11.35
C GLU A 90 -3.93 20.79 10.26
N MET A 91 -4.30 20.56 9.00
CA MET A 91 -3.64 21.18 7.85
C MET A 91 -3.83 22.70 7.73
N GLY A 92 -4.78 23.28 8.48
CA GLY A 92 -4.91 24.73 8.63
C GLY A 92 -3.67 25.37 9.27
N GLU A 93 -2.85 24.61 10.01
CA GLU A 93 -1.64 25.13 10.64
C GLU A 93 -0.46 25.28 9.65
N LEU A 94 -0.60 24.89 8.38
CA LEU A 94 0.48 24.97 7.39
C LEU A 94 1.04 26.40 7.23
N SER A 95 0.20 27.43 7.35
CA SER A 95 0.60 28.85 7.29
C SER A 95 1.62 29.21 8.37
N ARG A 96 1.52 28.58 9.55
CA ARG A 96 2.41 28.81 10.71
C ARG A 96 3.81 28.28 10.50
N LEU A 97 4.04 27.38 9.54
CA LEU A 97 5.40 26.94 9.18
C LEU A 97 6.26 28.12 8.72
N SER A 98 5.67 29.20 8.20
CA SER A 98 6.38 30.43 7.83
C SER A 98 7.04 31.16 9.03
N GLU A 99 6.59 30.89 10.26
CA GLU A 99 7.16 31.44 11.49
C GLU A 99 8.54 30.84 11.81
N ILE A 100 8.84 29.65 11.24
CA ILE A 100 10.08 28.93 11.45
C ILE A 100 11.11 29.39 10.41
N LYS A 101 12.28 29.81 10.88
CA LYS A 101 13.37 30.23 9.99
C LYS A 101 13.82 29.06 9.11
N ASN A 102 13.98 29.34 7.81
CA ASN A 102 14.41 28.35 6.80
C ASN A 102 13.50 27.10 6.79
N SER A 103 12.19 27.30 6.94
CA SER A 103 11.21 26.23 6.91
C SER A 103 10.90 25.75 5.49
N LEU A 104 10.64 24.45 5.36
CA LEU A 104 10.27 23.78 4.13
C LEU A 104 9.28 22.64 4.41
N ALA A 105 8.14 22.66 3.72
CA ALA A 105 7.20 21.55 3.65
C ALA A 105 7.41 20.72 2.36
N ILE A 106 7.59 19.42 2.50
CA ILE A 106 7.74 18.49 1.37
C ILE A 106 6.55 17.54 1.36
N PHE A 107 5.95 17.30 0.20
CA PHE A 107 4.80 16.39 0.07
C PHE A 107 5.14 15.21 -0.84
N CYS A 108 5.20 14.00 -0.26
CA CYS A 108 5.34 12.75 -1.01
C CYS A 108 3.95 12.14 -1.23
N MET A 109 3.31 12.46 -2.35
CA MET A 109 1.88 12.19 -2.58
C MET A 109 1.64 11.08 -3.60
N ALA A 110 1.19 9.92 -3.14
CA ALA A 110 0.70 8.87 -4.03
C ALA A 110 -0.72 9.16 -4.52
N THR A 111 -1.04 8.72 -5.74
CA THR A 111 -2.39 8.77 -6.30
C THR A 111 -3.01 7.38 -6.25
N TYR A 112 -4.29 7.27 -5.89
CA TYR A 112 -5.04 6.01 -5.84
C TYR A 112 -6.36 6.11 -6.60
N GLY A 113 -7.08 4.99 -6.74
CA GLY A 113 -8.42 4.96 -7.34
C GLY A 113 -8.44 5.53 -8.76
N GLU A 114 -9.37 6.44 -9.03
CA GLU A 114 -9.53 7.11 -10.32
C GLU A 114 -8.94 8.54 -10.28
N GLY A 115 -7.74 8.67 -9.71
CA GLY A 115 -7.09 9.97 -9.50
C GLY A 115 -7.33 10.59 -8.11
N ASP A 116 -7.83 9.79 -7.18
CA ASP A 116 -8.16 10.14 -5.81
C ASP A 116 -6.89 10.23 -4.93
N PRO A 117 -6.94 10.96 -3.79
CA PRO A 117 -5.90 10.87 -2.77
C PRO A 117 -5.81 9.47 -2.16
N THR A 118 -4.72 9.21 -1.44
CA THR A 118 -4.65 8.05 -0.52
C THR A 118 -5.57 8.26 0.68
N ASP A 119 -6.00 7.18 1.32
CA ASP A 119 -6.98 7.27 2.42
C ASP A 119 -6.48 8.22 3.55
N ASN A 120 -5.18 8.17 3.89
CA ASN A 120 -4.57 9.03 4.92
C ASN A 120 -4.38 10.51 4.50
N ALA A 121 -4.61 10.84 3.23
CA ALA A 121 -4.50 12.21 2.69
C ALA A 121 -5.86 12.79 2.27
N GLN A 122 -6.97 12.07 2.53
CA GLN A 122 -8.31 12.50 2.15
C GLN A 122 -8.70 13.83 2.82
N ASP A 123 -8.53 13.94 4.14
CA ASP A 123 -8.89 15.15 4.87
C ASP A 123 -8.07 16.37 4.41
N PHE A 124 -6.78 16.16 4.08
CA PHE A 124 -5.94 17.22 3.49
C PHE A 124 -6.41 17.63 2.10
N TYR A 125 -6.81 16.66 1.27
CA TYR A 125 -7.36 16.93 -0.05
C TYR A 125 -8.66 17.73 0.02
N ASP A 126 -9.57 17.36 0.93
CA ASP A 126 -10.84 18.05 1.16
C ASP A 126 -10.58 19.48 1.68
N TRP A 127 -9.64 19.64 2.62
CA TRP A 127 -9.23 20.96 3.12
C TRP A 127 -8.71 21.87 2.00
N LEU A 128 -7.87 21.35 1.09
CA LEU A 128 -7.37 22.10 -0.06
C LEU A 128 -8.50 22.53 -1.01
N GLN A 129 -9.58 21.75 -1.13
CA GLN A 129 -10.74 22.08 -1.97
C GLN A 129 -11.64 23.16 -1.35
N GLU A 130 -11.84 23.11 -0.04
CA GLU A 130 -12.84 23.94 0.65
C GLU A 130 -12.33 25.34 1.03
N ASN A 131 -11.01 25.52 1.16
CA ASN A 131 -10.41 26.74 1.71
C ASN A 131 -9.73 27.59 0.62
N ASP A 132 -10.53 28.17 -0.28
CA ASP A 132 -10.05 29.09 -1.34
C ASP A 132 -9.44 30.40 -0.82
N ASP A 133 -9.80 30.82 0.40
CA ASP A 133 -9.40 32.10 0.98
C ASP A 133 -8.18 32.00 1.93
N GLU A 134 -7.61 30.80 2.10
CA GLU A 134 -6.43 30.59 2.96
C GLU A 134 -5.18 31.25 2.36
N ASP A 135 -4.37 31.92 3.20
CA ASP A 135 -3.12 32.55 2.78
C ASP A 135 -1.91 31.76 3.29
N LEU A 136 -1.25 31.06 2.37
CA LEU A 136 -0.01 30.34 2.63
C LEU A 136 1.24 31.15 2.23
N SER A 137 1.11 32.48 2.13
CA SER A 137 2.24 33.36 1.86
C SER A 137 3.40 33.13 2.84
N GLY A 138 4.58 32.89 2.28
CA GLY A 138 5.80 32.63 3.05
C GLY A 138 6.08 31.14 3.32
N LEU A 139 5.12 30.24 3.06
CA LEU A 139 5.38 28.80 3.07
C LEU A 139 6.26 28.42 1.87
N ASN A 140 7.42 27.81 2.12
CA ASN A 140 8.21 27.17 1.07
C ASN A 140 7.81 25.71 0.95
N TYR A 141 7.57 25.23 -0.28
CA TYR A 141 7.20 23.83 -0.49
C TYR A 141 7.83 23.20 -1.74
N THR A 142 7.78 21.87 -1.79
CA THR A 142 7.92 21.08 -3.02
C THR A 142 7.12 19.78 -2.92
N VAL A 143 6.87 19.14 -4.05
CA VAL A 143 6.08 17.90 -4.15
C VAL A 143 6.84 16.84 -4.93
N PHE A 144 6.86 15.62 -4.41
CA PHE A 144 7.19 14.42 -5.18
C PHE A 144 5.93 13.56 -5.33
N ALA A 145 5.41 13.48 -6.56
CA ALA A 145 4.22 12.73 -6.89
C ALA A 145 4.57 11.27 -7.23
N LEU A 146 3.84 10.32 -6.66
CA LEU A 146 3.96 8.89 -6.95
C LEU A 146 2.73 8.43 -7.73
N GLY A 147 2.95 7.98 -8.97
CA GLY A 147 1.87 7.62 -9.88
C GLY A 147 2.29 6.51 -10.83
N ASN A 148 1.41 6.17 -11.77
CA ASN A 148 1.65 5.12 -12.74
C ASN A 148 1.02 5.51 -14.08
N LYS A 149 1.81 5.55 -15.17
CA LYS A 149 1.34 6.01 -16.50
C LYS A 149 0.34 5.06 -17.17
N THR A 150 0.11 3.87 -16.62
CA THR A 150 -0.96 2.98 -17.11
C THR A 150 -2.35 3.46 -16.74
N TYR A 151 -2.47 4.34 -15.74
CA TYR A 151 -3.73 4.96 -15.32
C TYR A 151 -3.96 6.28 -16.04
N GLU A 152 -5.24 6.60 -16.31
CA GLU A 152 -5.65 7.85 -16.96
C GLU A 152 -5.20 9.08 -16.14
N HIS A 153 -5.37 9.01 -14.82
CA HIS A 153 -5.11 10.10 -13.88
C HIS A 153 -3.67 10.04 -13.31
N TYR A 154 -2.67 9.96 -14.19
CA TYR A 154 -1.25 9.89 -13.81
C TYR A 154 -0.83 11.06 -12.89
N ASN A 155 -0.39 10.73 -11.67
CA ASN A 155 0.08 11.70 -10.65
C ASN A 155 -0.95 12.78 -10.28
N ALA A 156 -2.26 12.48 -10.38
CA ALA A 156 -3.31 13.47 -10.15
C ALA A 156 -3.21 14.14 -8.78
N MET A 157 -3.00 13.39 -7.71
CA MET A 157 -2.93 13.96 -6.35
C MET A 157 -1.72 14.89 -6.17
N GLY A 158 -0.53 14.45 -6.56
CA GLY A 158 0.68 15.28 -6.44
C GLY A 158 0.62 16.54 -7.32
N LYS A 159 0.09 16.43 -8.54
CA LYS A 159 -0.14 17.60 -9.41
C LYS A 159 -1.17 18.56 -8.82
N TYR A 160 -2.22 18.02 -8.19
CA TYR A 160 -3.25 18.83 -7.53
C TYR A 160 -2.67 19.59 -6.34
N VAL A 161 -1.97 18.91 -5.43
CA VAL A 161 -1.33 19.55 -4.26
C VAL A 161 -0.35 20.64 -4.68
N ASP A 162 0.54 20.35 -5.63
CA ASP A 162 1.52 21.32 -6.12
C ASP A 162 0.83 22.56 -6.70
N LYS A 163 -0.12 22.36 -7.61
CA LYS A 163 -0.88 23.47 -8.19
C LYS A 163 -1.62 24.28 -7.12
N ARG A 164 -2.26 23.60 -6.18
CA ARG A 164 -3.15 24.23 -5.21
C ARG A 164 -2.38 25.03 -4.14
N LEU A 165 -1.25 24.53 -3.67
CA LEU A 165 -0.38 25.28 -2.75
C LEU A 165 0.13 26.58 -3.39
N GLU A 166 0.47 26.56 -4.68
CA GLU A 166 0.83 27.78 -5.43
C GLU A 166 -0.35 28.76 -5.58
N GLU A 167 -1.56 28.26 -5.84
CA GLU A 167 -2.79 29.08 -5.90
C GLU A 167 -3.10 29.77 -4.55
N LEU A 168 -2.77 29.12 -3.42
CA LEU A 168 -2.93 29.66 -2.06
C LEU A 168 -1.74 30.55 -1.61
N GLY A 169 -0.79 30.87 -2.49
CA GLY A 169 0.30 31.82 -2.21
C GLY A 169 1.61 31.21 -1.68
N ALA A 170 1.69 29.90 -1.51
CA ALA A 170 2.94 29.23 -1.14
C ALA A 170 3.96 29.28 -2.28
N LYS A 171 5.25 29.27 -1.93
CA LYS A 171 6.36 29.35 -2.89
C LYS A 171 6.95 27.98 -3.18
N ARG A 172 6.82 27.51 -4.43
CA ARG A 172 7.54 26.32 -4.91
C ARG A 172 9.04 26.60 -4.96
N ILE A 173 9.84 25.86 -4.20
CA ILE A 173 11.30 26.04 -4.16
C ILE A 173 12.10 25.02 -4.98
N PHE A 174 11.45 23.92 -5.38
CA PHE A 174 12.01 22.93 -6.29
C PHE A 174 10.90 22.32 -7.15
N ASP A 175 11.22 21.98 -8.39
CA ASP A 175 10.26 21.45 -9.36
C ASP A 175 9.61 20.16 -8.86
N ILE A 176 8.32 20.01 -9.20
CA ILE A 176 7.55 18.80 -8.88
C ILE A 176 8.22 17.55 -9.50
N GLY A 177 8.43 16.53 -8.67
CA GLY A 177 8.84 15.21 -9.14
C GLY A 177 7.64 14.40 -9.62
N LEU A 178 7.75 13.73 -10.77
CA LEU A 178 6.69 12.89 -11.34
C LEU A 178 7.18 11.45 -11.47
N GLY A 179 7.07 10.67 -10.40
CA GLY A 179 7.45 9.27 -10.37
C GLY A 179 6.47 8.34 -11.09
N ASP A 180 6.99 7.31 -11.75
CA ASP A 180 6.23 6.35 -12.55
C ASP A 180 6.50 4.88 -12.13
N ASP A 181 5.50 4.26 -11.50
CA ASP A 181 5.54 2.86 -11.06
C ASP A 181 5.34 1.84 -12.22
N ASP A 182 5.00 2.27 -13.43
CA ASP A 182 5.07 1.39 -14.61
C ASP A 182 6.53 1.17 -15.06
N GLY A 183 7.38 2.16 -14.80
CA GLY A 183 8.81 2.14 -15.07
C GLY A 183 9.63 1.75 -13.84
N ASN A 184 10.37 2.71 -13.30
CA ASN A 184 11.16 2.53 -12.10
C ASN A 184 11.04 3.75 -11.18
N LEU A 185 10.00 3.73 -10.34
CA LEU A 185 9.69 4.77 -9.37
C LEU A 185 10.86 5.09 -8.41
N GLU A 186 11.69 4.10 -8.08
CA GLU A 186 12.88 4.29 -7.23
C GLU A 186 13.94 5.15 -7.95
N GLU A 187 14.16 4.91 -9.24
CA GLU A 187 15.11 5.72 -10.03
C GLU A 187 14.62 7.15 -10.24
N ASP A 188 13.31 7.35 -10.46
CA ASP A 188 12.71 8.68 -10.57
C ASP A 188 12.92 9.46 -9.26
N PHE A 189 12.67 8.81 -8.12
CA PHE A 189 12.87 9.42 -6.80
C PHE A 189 14.34 9.76 -6.53
N ILE A 190 15.28 8.85 -6.80
CA ILE A 190 16.71 9.11 -6.62
C ILE A 190 17.16 10.29 -7.49
N SER A 191 16.75 10.30 -8.76
CA SER A 191 17.16 11.35 -9.71
C SER A 191 16.60 12.72 -9.32
N TRP A 192 15.37 12.76 -8.79
CA TRP A 192 14.78 13.98 -8.22
C TRP A 192 15.51 14.42 -6.96
N ARG A 193 15.74 13.50 -6.02
CA ARG A 193 16.36 13.75 -4.72
C ARG A 193 17.80 14.30 -4.83
N GLU A 194 18.58 13.78 -5.76
CA GLU A 194 19.97 14.23 -5.98
C GLU A 194 20.08 15.65 -6.52
N GLN A 195 19.07 16.13 -7.24
CA GLN A 195 18.98 17.51 -7.71
C GLN A 195 18.33 18.43 -6.67
N PHE A 196 17.38 17.87 -5.91
CA PHE A 196 16.64 18.57 -4.86
C PHE A 196 17.58 19.11 -3.77
N TRP A 197 18.39 18.25 -3.12
CA TRP A 197 19.19 18.70 -1.97
C TRP A 197 20.19 19.82 -2.28
N PRO A 198 20.94 19.79 -3.39
CA PRO A 198 21.78 20.92 -3.80
C PRO A 198 21.00 22.22 -3.98
N ALA A 199 19.81 22.15 -4.60
CA ALA A 199 18.95 23.34 -4.78
C ALA A 199 18.46 23.90 -3.45
N ILE A 200 18.12 23.04 -2.48
CA ILE A 200 17.74 23.47 -1.13
C ILE A 200 18.91 24.13 -0.38
N CYS A 201 20.12 23.57 -0.52
CA CYS A 201 21.32 24.16 0.05
C CYS A 201 21.58 25.57 -0.48
N GLU A 202 21.49 25.74 -1.81
CA GLU A 202 21.63 27.05 -2.46
C GLU A 202 20.55 28.03 -2.02
N HIS A 203 19.30 27.58 -1.92
CA HIS A 203 18.17 28.43 -1.52
C HIS A 203 18.28 28.98 -0.10
N PHE A 204 18.61 28.12 0.88
CA PHE A 204 18.70 28.50 2.28
C PHE A 204 20.10 28.96 2.72
N GLY A 205 21.09 28.89 1.83
CA GLY A 205 22.48 29.22 2.11
C GLY A 205 23.10 28.29 3.17
N VAL A 206 22.74 27.01 3.15
CA VAL A 206 23.30 25.97 4.04
C VAL A 206 24.30 25.12 3.27
N GLU A 207 25.37 24.69 3.93
CA GLU A 207 26.37 23.80 3.35
C GLU A 207 26.14 22.36 3.82
N ALA A 208 26.42 21.40 2.94
CA ALA A 208 26.40 19.99 3.31
C ALA A 208 27.44 19.73 4.41
N SER A 209 27.03 19.08 5.50
CA SER A 209 27.93 18.74 6.61
C SER A 209 29.04 17.77 6.22
N GLY A 210 28.88 17.05 5.10
CA GLY A 210 29.88 16.14 4.54
C GLY A 210 30.00 14.79 5.27
N ASP A 211 29.24 14.56 6.34
CA ASP A 211 29.27 13.32 7.10
C ASP A 211 28.45 12.21 6.40
N GLU A 212 29.13 11.38 5.59
CA GLU A 212 28.59 10.10 5.09
C GLU A 212 28.57 9.01 6.17
N SER A 213 28.25 9.35 7.42
CA SER A 213 28.10 8.33 8.47
C SER A 213 26.77 7.59 8.31
N SER A 214 26.78 6.28 8.55
CA SER A 214 25.54 5.49 8.63
C SER A 214 24.80 5.91 9.90
N ILE A 215 23.64 6.56 9.72
CA ILE A 215 22.82 7.06 10.82
C ILE A 215 21.65 6.10 10.99
N ARG A 216 21.65 5.38 12.12
CA ARG A 216 20.49 4.57 12.52
C ARG A 216 19.38 5.48 13.02
N GLN A 217 18.14 5.10 12.74
CA GLN A 217 16.94 5.73 13.27
C GLN A 217 16.45 5.05 14.55
N TYR A 218 16.78 3.77 14.72
CA TYR A 218 16.29 3.01 15.87
C TYR A 218 17.45 2.42 16.69
N GLU A 219 17.30 2.49 18.00
CA GLU A 219 18.14 1.80 18.96
C GLU A 219 17.56 0.41 19.27
N LEU A 220 18.44 -0.60 19.28
CA LEU A 220 18.10 -1.96 19.71
C LEU A 220 18.03 -2.05 21.23
N LYS A 221 16.91 -2.55 21.75
CA LYS A 221 16.77 -2.99 23.14
C LYS A 221 16.38 -4.46 23.19
N GLU A 222 17.27 -5.31 23.67
CA GLU A 222 16.98 -6.72 23.95
C GLU A 222 16.31 -6.88 25.32
N HIS A 223 15.32 -7.77 25.41
CA HIS A 223 14.58 -8.05 26.63
C HIS A 223 14.84 -9.48 27.09
N THR A 224 15.57 -9.65 28.20
CA THR A 224 15.92 -10.96 28.77
C THR A 224 14.93 -11.46 29.83
N ASP A 225 14.21 -10.54 30.49
CA ASP A 225 13.21 -10.84 31.52
C ASP A 225 11.94 -10.01 31.27
N ILE A 226 11.16 -10.42 30.28
CA ILE A 226 9.89 -9.78 29.92
C ILE A 226 8.72 -10.75 30.04
N ASN A 227 7.60 -10.25 30.56
CA ASN A 227 6.36 -11.00 30.56
C ASN A 227 5.87 -11.21 29.12
N MET A 228 5.80 -12.47 28.66
CA MET A 228 5.38 -12.84 27.31
C MET A 228 3.97 -12.34 26.92
N ASN A 229 3.11 -12.03 27.89
CA ASN A 229 1.81 -11.39 27.62
C ASN A 229 1.94 -9.95 27.11
N LYS A 230 3.10 -9.31 27.29
CA LYS A 230 3.44 -7.97 26.79
C LYS A 230 4.17 -7.99 25.44
N VAL A 231 4.39 -9.17 24.86
CA VAL A 231 5.12 -9.36 23.60
C VAL A 231 4.13 -9.54 22.46
N TYR A 232 4.33 -8.78 21.38
CA TYR A 232 3.56 -8.91 20.14
C TYR A 232 3.92 -10.21 19.42
N THR A 233 2.90 -10.86 18.87
CA THR A 233 2.95 -12.19 18.26
C THR A 233 2.40 -12.22 16.83
N GLY A 234 2.32 -11.06 16.17
CA GLY A 234 1.85 -10.91 14.79
C GLY A 234 0.64 -9.97 14.64
N GLU A 235 0.08 -9.47 15.74
CA GLU A 235 -0.98 -8.46 15.71
C GLU A 235 -0.50 -7.15 15.06
N ILE A 236 -1.40 -6.45 14.36
CA ILE A 236 -1.07 -5.24 13.58
C ILE A 236 -1.13 -3.96 14.43
N GLY A 237 -2.21 -3.80 15.19
CA GLY A 237 -2.45 -2.63 16.03
C GLY A 237 -2.25 -2.95 17.50
N ARG A 238 -3.35 -3.03 18.26
CA ARG A 238 -3.27 -3.24 19.71
C ARG A 238 -2.73 -4.64 20.05
N LEU A 239 -1.84 -4.70 21.04
CA LEU A 239 -1.40 -5.93 21.69
C LEU A 239 -2.59 -6.83 22.08
N LYS A 240 -2.47 -8.15 21.81
CA LYS A 240 -3.52 -9.17 22.02
C LYS A 240 -4.83 -8.94 21.28
N SER A 241 -4.86 -8.07 20.27
CA SER A 241 -6.06 -7.85 19.44
C SER A 241 -6.50 -9.11 18.68
N PHE A 242 -5.57 -9.99 18.31
CA PHE A 242 -5.87 -11.26 17.64
C PHE A 242 -6.48 -12.30 18.60
N GLU A 243 -6.14 -12.25 19.89
CA GLU A 243 -6.75 -13.10 20.91
C GLU A 243 -8.12 -12.55 21.36
N VAL A 244 -8.21 -11.23 21.54
CA VAL A 244 -9.41 -10.54 22.01
C VAL A 244 -9.93 -9.61 20.91
N GLN A 245 -10.67 -10.20 19.98
CA GLN A 245 -11.26 -9.53 18.83
C GLN A 245 -12.48 -8.69 19.25
N LYS A 246 -12.41 -7.38 19.02
CA LYS A 246 -13.51 -6.44 19.28
C LYS A 246 -13.72 -5.55 18.04
N PRO A 247 -14.97 -5.40 17.56
CA PRO A 247 -15.26 -4.47 16.46
C PRO A 247 -15.12 -2.99 16.90
N PRO A 248 -14.98 -2.03 15.97
CA PRO A 248 -14.95 -2.22 14.51
C PRO A 248 -13.65 -2.89 14.02
N PHE A 249 -13.72 -3.52 12.84
CA PHE A 249 -12.56 -4.15 12.21
C PHE A 249 -12.17 -3.40 10.95
N ASP A 250 -10.89 -3.08 10.83
CA ASP A 250 -10.30 -2.22 9.80
C ASP A 250 -8.83 -2.60 9.58
N SER A 251 -8.05 -1.75 8.89
CA SER A 251 -6.63 -1.97 8.62
C SER A 251 -5.75 -2.01 9.87
N LYS A 252 -6.14 -1.31 10.95
CA LYS A 252 -5.40 -1.26 12.23
C LYS A 252 -5.87 -2.37 13.20
N ASN A 253 -7.08 -2.90 13.01
CA ASN A 253 -7.65 -4.00 13.79
C ASN A 253 -8.37 -5.01 12.87
N PRO A 254 -7.64 -5.90 12.17
CA PRO A 254 -8.27 -6.83 11.24
C PRO A 254 -9.02 -7.95 11.97
N PHE A 255 -10.07 -8.46 11.32
CA PHE A 255 -10.85 -9.60 11.80
C PHE A 255 -10.18 -10.92 11.41
N LEU A 256 -10.04 -11.85 12.36
CA LEU A 256 -9.53 -13.20 12.10
C LEU A 256 -10.64 -14.11 11.57
N ALA A 257 -10.87 -14.06 10.26
CA ALA A 257 -11.90 -14.85 9.61
C ALA A 257 -11.48 -16.33 9.46
N PRO A 258 -12.25 -17.30 9.97
CA PRO A 258 -12.04 -18.71 9.68
C PRO A 258 -12.17 -19.03 8.19
N VAL A 259 -11.27 -19.84 7.66
CA VAL A 259 -11.38 -20.37 6.30
C VAL A 259 -12.33 -21.57 6.31
N THR A 260 -13.45 -21.44 5.60
CA THR A 260 -14.49 -22.49 5.52
C THR A 260 -14.36 -23.32 4.25
N VAL A 261 -13.88 -22.73 3.17
CA VAL A 261 -13.63 -23.41 1.90
C VAL A 261 -12.26 -22.97 1.36
N ASN A 262 -11.51 -23.92 0.83
CA ASN A 262 -10.33 -23.66 0.02
C ASN A 262 -10.23 -24.76 -1.05
N ARG A 263 -10.72 -24.49 -2.26
CA ARG A 263 -10.79 -25.45 -3.36
C ARG A 263 -10.05 -24.96 -4.59
N ARG A 264 -9.45 -25.89 -5.33
CA ARG A 264 -8.86 -25.59 -6.64
C ARG A 264 -9.97 -25.36 -7.67
N LEU A 265 -9.87 -24.29 -8.44
CA LEU A 265 -10.81 -23.93 -9.51
C LEU A 265 -10.41 -24.51 -10.87
N ASN A 266 -9.12 -24.52 -11.19
CA ASN A 266 -8.66 -25.02 -12.48
C ASN A 266 -8.55 -26.56 -12.47
N LYS A 267 -9.02 -27.18 -13.56
CA LYS A 267 -9.11 -28.64 -13.73
C LYS A 267 -7.77 -29.26 -14.11
N ALA A 268 -6.92 -28.51 -14.82
CA ALA A 268 -5.62 -28.94 -15.30
C ALA A 268 -4.65 -27.76 -15.46
N GLY A 269 -3.46 -28.04 -15.99
CA GLY A 269 -2.39 -27.07 -16.24
C GLY A 269 -1.50 -26.78 -15.03
N ASP A 270 -0.42 -26.03 -15.29
CA ASP A 270 0.68 -25.82 -14.32
C ASP A 270 0.38 -24.78 -13.25
N ARG A 271 -0.63 -23.91 -13.48
CA ARG A 271 -1.05 -22.90 -12.51
C ARG A 271 -1.98 -23.50 -11.47
N HIS A 272 -2.08 -22.84 -10.33
CA HIS A 272 -3.05 -23.15 -9.30
C HIS A 272 -3.96 -21.94 -9.09
N LEU A 273 -5.23 -22.06 -9.49
CA LEU A 273 -6.27 -21.08 -9.23
C LEU A 273 -7.17 -21.63 -8.14
N MET A 274 -7.52 -20.79 -7.17
CA MET A 274 -8.20 -21.19 -5.94
C MET A 274 -9.40 -20.31 -5.66
N HIS A 275 -10.41 -20.93 -5.06
CA HIS A 275 -11.56 -20.30 -4.46
C HIS A 275 -11.51 -20.51 -2.96
N LEU A 276 -11.56 -19.42 -2.21
CA LEU A 276 -11.59 -19.43 -0.74
C LEU A 276 -12.88 -18.77 -0.25
N GLU A 277 -13.37 -19.26 0.88
CA GLU A 277 -14.47 -18.65 1.63
C GLU A 277 -14.01 -18.34 3.06
N LEU A 278 -14.27 -17.12 3.50
CA LEU A 278 -13.91 -16.59 4.81
C LEU A 278 -15.18 -16.29 5.61
N ASP A 279 -15.36 -16.98 6.74
CA ASP A 279 -16.50 -16.77 7.64
C ASP A 279 -16.32 -15.48 8.44
N ILE A 280 -17.29 -14.57 8.33
CA ILE A 280 -17.31 -13.29 9.04
C ILE A 280 -18.46 -13.21 10.06
N THR A 281 -19.02 -14.34 10.47
CA THR A 281 -20.08 -14.42 11.48
C THR A 281 -19.65 -13.75 12.78
N GLY A 282 -20.52 -12.90 13.33
CA GLY A 282 -20.26 -12.18 14.60
C GLY A 282 -19.33 -10.96 14.47
N SER A 283 -18.65 -10.76 13.34
CA SER A 283 -17.73 -9.63 13.13
C SER A 283 -18.44 -8.27 13.01
N LYS A 284 -19.72 -8.26 12.60
CA LYS A 284 -20.49 -7.08 12.18
C LYS A 284 -19.95 -6.36 10.94
N ILE A 285 -18.99 -6.96 10.24
CA ILE A 285 -18.48 -6.46 8.96
C ILE A 285 -19.63 -6.43 7.94
N ARG A 286 -19.65 -5.37 7.12
CA ARG A 286 -20.57 -5.21 6.00
C ARG A 286 -19.75 -5.04 4.73
N TYR A 287 -20.26 -5.61 3.64
CA TYR A 287 -19.68 -5.48 2.31
C TYR A 287 -20.80 -5.50 1.27
N GLU A 288 -20.50 -5.02 0.08
CA GLU A 288 -21.35 -5.15 -1.11
C GLU A 288 -20.55 -5.80 -2.23
N SER A 289 -21.25 -6.35 -3.23
CA SER A 289 -20.57 -6.92 -4.40
C SER A 289 -19.70 -5.86 -5.08
N GLY A 290 -18.46 -6.22 -5.39
CA GLY A 290 -17.46 -5.33 -5.99
C GLY A 290 -16.56 -4.61 -4.98
N ASP A 291 -16.81 -4.72 -3.67
CA ASP A 291 -15.82 -4.36 -2.65
C ASP A 291 -14.58 -5.25 -2.69
N HIS A 292 -13.53 -4.83 -2.00
CA HIS A 292 -12.29 -5.57 -1.86
C HIS A 292 -12.13 -6.11 -0.44
N VAL A 293 -11.57 -7.31 -0.32
CA VAL A 293 -11.07 -7.86 0.93
C VAL A 293 -9.55 -7.75 0.96
N ALA A 294 -9.03 -7.07 1.98
CA ALA A 294 -7.61 -6.99 2.25
C ALA A 294 -7.22 -8.08 3.26
N VAL A 295 -6.11 -8.76 2.99
CA VAL A 295 -5.60 -9.86 3.80
C VAL A 295 -4.19 -9.56 4.25
N PHE A 296 -3.91 -9.71 5.55
CA PHE A 296 -2.55 -9.68 6.09
C PHE A 296 -1.94 -11.09 6.05
N PRO A 297 -0.99 -11.37 5.14
CA PRO A 297 -0.40 -12.69 5.04
C PRO A 297 0.76 -12.86 6.01
N THR A 298 1.40 -14.04 5.99
CA THR A 298 2.69 -14.25 6.66
C THR A 298 3.73 -14.75 5.66
N ASN A 299 4.98 -14.37 5.87
CA ASN A 299 6.10 -14.91 5.10
C ASN A 299 6.26 -16.43 5.34
N ASP A 300 6.92 -17.10 4.39
CA ASP A 300 7.25 -18.52 4.51
C ASP A 300 8.26 -18.73 5.64
N SER A 301 7.89 -19.56 6.63
CA SER A 301 8.75 -19.93 7.74
C SER A 301 10.12 -20.48 7.31
N VAL A 302 10.20 -21.14 6.14
CA VAL A 302 11.46 -21.65 5.59
C VAL A 302 12.39 -20.49 5.20
N LEU A 303 11.86 -19.41 4.61
CA LEU A 303 12.64 -18.22 4.27
C LEU A 303 13.12 -17.51 5.54
N VAL A 304 12.24 -17.35 6.52
CA VAL A 304 12.56 -16.73 7.82
C VAL A 304 13.67 -17.51 8.53
N ASN A 305 13.56 -18.83 8.60
CA ASN A 305 14.58 -19.70 9.21
C ASN A 305 15.93 -19.61 8.49
N LYS A 306 15.93 -19.57 7.15
CA LYS A 306 17.15 -19.41 6.36
C LYS A 306 17.83 -18.06 6.61
N LEU A 307 17.07 -16.99 6.78
CA LEU A 307 17.63 -15.68 7.15
C LEU A 307 18.34 -15.71 8.51
N GLY A 308 17.71 -16.31 9.53
CA GLY A 308 18.36 -16.50 10.83
C GLY A 308 19.63 -17.36 10.72
N GLN A 309 19.57 -18.43 9.94
CA GLN A 309 20.70 -19.33 9.73
C GLN A 309 21.88 -18.67 9.03
N ILE A 310 21.65 -17.90 7.94
CA ILE A 310 22.74 -17.29 7.17
C ILE A 310 23.40 -16.12 7.92
N LEU A 311 22.65 -15.45 8.79
CA LEU A 311 23.14 -14.39 9.68
C LEU A 311 23.72 -14.94 11.00
N GLY A 312 23.42 -16.20 11.34
CA GLY A 312 23.90 -16.83 12.58
C GLY A 312 23.22 -16.27 13.83
N VAL A 313 21.94 -15.91 13.75
CA VAL A 313 21.20 -15.25 14.84
C VAL A 313 20.08 -16.12 15.38
N ASP A 314 19.89 -16.08 16.71
CA ASP A 314 18.69 -16.62 17.35
C ASP A 314 17.49 -15.71 17.09
N LEU A 315 16.52 -16.22 16.33
CA LEU A 315 15.35 -15.46 15.92
C LEU A 315 14.30 -15.31 17.03
N ASP A 316 14.42 -16.07 18.11
CA ASP A 316 13.44 -16.10 19.21
C ASP A 316 13.77 -15.11 20.34
N VAL A 317 14.87 -14.35 20.19
CA VAL A 317 15.20 -13.21 21.06
C VAL A 317 14.11 -12.14 20.98
N VAL A 318 13.62 -11.68 22.13
CA VAL A 318 12.64 -10.60 22.23
C VAL A 318 13.35 -9.25 22.24
N ILE A 319 12.96 -8.37 21.31
CA ILE A 319 13.58 -7.07 21.08
C ILE A 319 12.54 -5.95 20.93
N SER A 320 13.00 -4.73 21.15
CA SER A 320 12.37 -3.50 20.66
C SER A 320 13.36 -2.71 19.82
N LEU A 321 12.86 -2.07 18.77
CA LEU A 321 13.58 -1.03 18.03
C LEU A 321 12.93 0.31 18.39
N ASN A 322 13.59 1.10 19.24
CA ASN A 322 13.05 2.38 19.74
C ASN A 322 13.59 3.51 18.88
N ASN A 323 12.72 4.39 18.40
CA ASN A 323 13.13 5.53 17.59
C ASN A 323 14.02 6.46 18.44
N LEU A 324 15.16 6.88 17.88
CA LEU A 324 16.08 7.82 18.52
C LEU A 324 15.53 9.26 18.51
N ASP A 325 14.53 9.55 17.67
CA ASP A 325 13.76 10.78 17.73
C ASP A 325 12.61 10.62 18.76
N ASP A 326 12.86 11.03 20.00
CA ASP A 326 11.92 10.97 21.11
C ASP A 326 10.62 11.77 20.86
N GLU A 327 10.65 12.74 19.94
CA GLU A 327 9.49 13.55 19.57
C GLU A 327 8.63 12.87 18.48
N SER A 328 9.16 11.86 17.79
CA SER A 328 8.41 11.17 16.74
C SER A 328 7.24 10.37 17.31
N ASN A 329 6.05 10.50 16.72
CA ASN A 329 4.91 9.62 17.02
C ASN A 329 5.18 8.16 16.63
N LYS A 330 6.07 7.92 15.66
CA LYS A 330 6.48 6.60 15.20
C LYS A 330 7.59 6.05 16.10
N LYS A 331 7.21 5.57 17.29
CA LYS A 331 8.15 5.04 18.29
C LYS A 331 8.89 3.78 17.86
N HIS A 332 8.32 2.99 16.96
CA HIS A 332 8.87 1.71 16.48
C HIS A 332 8.65 1.54 14.98
N PRO A 333 9.50 0.78 14.27
CA PRO A 333 9.29 0.50 12.85
C PRO A 333 8.09 -0.46 12.63
N PHE A 334 7.82 -1.32 13.61
CA PHE A 334 6.74 -2.30 13.66
C PHE A 334 6.35 -2.57 15.12
N PRO A 335 5.22 -3.27 15.40
CA PRO A 335 4.79 -3.53 16.78
C PRO A 335 5.88 -4.18 17.64
N CYS A 336 6.27 -3.49 18.73
CA CYS A 336 7.31 -3.90 19.67
C CYS A 336 6.78 -3.84 21.13
N PRO A 337 7.33 -4.63 22.07
CA PRO A 337 8.39 -5.62 21.88
C PRO A 337 7.89 -6.88 21.14
N THR A 338 8.76 -7.50 20.34
CA THR A 338 8.47 -8.72 19.58
C THR A 338 9.74 -9.54 19.33
N THR A 339 9.64 -10.75 18.77
CA THR A 339 10.83 -11.51 18.36
C THR A 339 11.24 -11.20 16.93
N TYR A 340 12.51 -11.39 16.58
CA TYR A 340 12.95 -11.28 15.18
C TYR A 340 12.16 -12.23 14.26
N ARG A 341 11.86 -13.45 14.73
CA ARG A 341 11.03 -14.42 14.01
C ARG A 341 9.66 -13.83 13.68
N THR A 342 9.01 -13.21 14.65
CA THR A 342 7.68 -12.60 14.49
C THR A 342 7.76 -11.42 13.54
N ALA A 343 8.75 -10.53 13.70
CA ALA A 343 8.95 -9.39 12.81
C ALA A 343 9.15 -9.82 11.34
N LEU A 344 10.03 -10.79 11.09
CA LEU A 344 10.29 -11.32 9.74
C LEU A 344 9.12 -12.12 9.18
N THR A 345 8.24 -12.66 10.02
CA THR A 345 7.08 -13.46 9.58
C THR A 345 5.87 -12.59 9.28
N HIS A 346 5.61 -11.56 10.09
CA HIS A 346 4.36 -10.79 10.07
C HIS A 346 4.52 -9.33 9.64
N TYR A 347 5.67 -8.71 9.89
CA TYR A 347 5.79 -7.26 9.83
C TYR A 347 6.68 -6.74 8.71
N LEU A 348 7.62 -7.54 8.21
CA LEU A 348 8.63 -7.12 7.24
C LEU A 348 8.47 -7.84 5.90
N ASP A 349 8.68 -7.13 4.81
CA ASP A 349 8.76 -7.74 3.48
C ASP A 349 10.18 -8.24 3.22
N ILE A 350 10.32 -9.56 3.15
CA ILE A 350 11.58 -10.25 2.86
C ILE A 350 11.62 -10.86 1.46
N THR A 351 10.65 -10.51 0.61
CA THR A 351 10.41 -11.18 -0.68
C THR A 351 10.49 -10.27 -1.88
N HIS A 352 10.21 -8.98 -1.72
CA HIS A 352 10.43 -8.00 -2.78
C HIS A 352 11.94 -7.71 -2.95
N PRO A 353 12.35 -7.26 -4.14
CA PRO A 353 13.71 -6.79 -4.35
C PRO A 353 14.05 -5.63 -3.40
N PRO A 354 15.18 -5.67 -2.66
CA PRO A 354 15.56 -4.59 -1.76
C PRO A 354 15.76 -3.27 -2.51
N ARG A 355 15.31 -2.17 -1.90
CA ARG A 355 15.50 -0.81 -2.42
C ARG A 355 16.96 -0.38 -2.34
N THR A 356 17.31 0.65 -3.09
CA THR A 356 18.70 1.11 -3.21
C THR A 356 19.31 1.58 -1.88
N ASN A 357 18.53 2.27 -1.04
CA ASN A 357 18.95 2.69 0.30
C ASN A 357 19.29 1.50 1.20
N VAL A 358 18.54 0.41 1.10
CA VAL A 358 18.84 -0.83 1.85
C VAL A 358 20.20 -1.38 1.41
N LEU A 359 20.46 -1.45 0.10
CA LEU A 359 21.76 -1.90 -0.40
C LEU A 359 22.89 -0.97 0.00
N TYR A 360 22.68 0.35 -0.04
CA TYR A 360 23.66 1.34 0.39
C TYR A 360 24.07 1.16 1.86
N GLU A 361 23.09 1.08 2.77
CA GLU A 361 23.34 0.93 4.20
C GLU A 361 23.92 -0.44 4.55
N LEU A 362 23.55 -1.49 3.81
CA LEU A 362 24.09 -2.84 4.02
C LEU A 362 25.53 -2.99 3.51
N ALA A 363 25.99 -2.16 2.56
CA ALA A 363 27.32 -2.25 1.96
C ALA A 363 28.46 -2.17 2.98
N GLN A 364 28.26 -1.49 4.11
CA GLN A 364 29.25 -1.40 5.19
C GLN A 364 29.52 -2.75 5.89
N TYR A 365 28.61 -3.71 5.77
CA TYR A 365 28.70 -5.04 6.38
C TYR A 365 29.24 -6.12 5.43
N ALA A 366 29.59 -5.75 4.20
CA ALA A 366 30.29 -6.64 3.28
C ALA A 366 31.80 -6.52 3.47
N SER A 367 32.47 -7.62 3.84
CA SER A 367 33.93 -7.63 3.99
C SER A 367 34.68 -7.81 2.66
N ASP A 368 34.04 -8.30 1.61
CA ASP A 368 34.61 -8.28 0.25
C ASP A 368 34.49 -6.86 -0.33
N PRO A 369 35.62 -6.19 -0.63
CA PRO A 369 35.62 -4.84 -1.20
C PRO A 369 34.81 -4.72 -2.50
N LYS A 370 34.78 -5.79 -3.31
CA LYS A 370 34.05 -5.80 -4.58
C LYS A 370 32.54 -5.78 -4.35
N ASP A 371 32.05 -6.57 -3.40
CA ASP A 371 30.63 -6.59 -3.06
C ASP A 371 30.21 -5.27 -2.42
N GLN A 372 31.02 -4.74 -1.51
CA GLN A 372 30.80 -3.41 -0.93
C GLN A 372 30.73 -2.32 -2.01
N GLU A 373 31.68 -2.28 -2.94
CA GLU A 373 31.70 -1.31 -4.03
C GLU A 373 30.48 -1.47 -4.95
N ASN A 374 30.12 -2.70 -5.32
CA ASN A 374 28.96 -2.97 -6.16
C ASN A 374 27.65 -2.54 -5.50
N MET A 375 27.49 -2.78 -4.20
CA MET A 375 26.30 -2.35 -3.45
C MET A 375 26.18 -0.82 -3.41
N ARG A 376 27.29 -0.12 -3.16
CA ARG A 376 27.32 1.35 -3.21
C ARG A 376 27.03 1.87 -4.63
N LYS A 377 27.59 1.24 -5.65
CA LYS A 377 27.32 1.59 -7.07
C LYS A 377 25.84 1.44 -7.42
N MET A 378 25.20 0.35 -7.01
CA MET A 378 23.77 0.12 -7.25
C MET A 378 22.87 1.19 -6.62
N ALA A 379 23.36 1.91 -5.61
CA ALA A 379 22.63 3.00 -4.97
C ALA A 379 22.93 4.40 -5.53
N SER A 380 23.81 4.51 -6.53
CA SER A 380 24.13 5.77 -7.19
C SER A 380 23.20 6.02 -8.39
N SER A 381 23.04 7.29 -8.79
CA SER A 381 22.37 7.64 -10.05
C SER A 381 23.20 7.41 -11.31
N ALA A 382 24.46 6.99 -11.18
CA ALA A 382 25.34 6.76 -12.32
C ALA A 382 24.74 5.69 -13.26
N PRO A 383 24.82 5.86 -14.59
CA PRO A 383 24.21 4.92 -15.54
C PRO A 383 24.64 3.46 -15.34
N GLU A 384 25.91 3.23 -15.00
CA GLU A 384 26.45 1.89 -14.72
C GLU A 384 25.85 1.30 -13.43
N GLY A 385 25.66 2.12 -12.39
CA GLY A 385 25.04 1.73 -11.13
C GLY A 385 23.57 1.35 -11.31
N LYS A 386 22.81 2.20 -12.01
CA LYS A 386 21.40 1.94 -12.37
C LYS A 386 21.26 0.65 -13.19
N ALA A 387 22.08 0.47 -14.22
CA ALA A 387 22.06 -0.74 -15.04
C ALA A 387 22.40 -2.00 -14.22
N LEU A 388 23.33 -1.90 -13.27
CA LEU A 388 23.65 -3.00 -12.36
C LEU A 388 22.49 -3.31 -11.41
N TYR A 389 21.85 -2.31 -10.81
CA TYR A 389 20.68 -2.50 -9.95
C TYR A 389 19.51 -3.12 -10.73
N GLN A 390 19.18 -2.56 -11.90
CA GLN A 390 18.14 -3.09 -12.77
C GLN A 390 18.39 -4.55 -13.13
N SER A 391 19.60 -4.90 -13.59
CA SER A 391 19.91 -6.25 -14.06
C SER A 391 20.09 -7.27 -12.92
N TRP A 392 20.80 -6.91 -11.86
CA TRP A 392 21.18 -7.81 -10.78
C TRP A 392 20.12 -7.91 -9.68
N VAL A 393 19.34 -6.87 -9.42
CA VAL A 393 18.31 -6.87 -8.37
C VAL A 393 16.92 -7.08 -8.97
N LEU A 394 16.47 -6.16 -9.83
CA LEU A 394 15.09 -6.11 -10.31
C LEU A 394 14.77 -7.22 -11.32
N ASP A 395 15.48 -7.27 -12.45
CA ASP A 395 15.31 -8.26 -13.52
C ASP A 395 15.54 -9.69 -13.06
N ALA A 396 16.48 -9.87 -12.14
CA ALA A 396 16.80 -11.14 -11.53
C ALA A 396 15.85 -11.48 -10.36
N THR A 397 15.01 -10.54 -9.94
CA THR A 397 14.02 -10.67 -8.86
C THR A 397 14.64 -11.18 -7.55
N ARG A 398 15.80 -10.64 -7.18
CA ARG A 398 16.54 -11.03 -5.97
C ARG A 398 15.90 -10.38 -4.75
N ASN A 399 15.34 -11.19 -3.86
CA ASN A 399 14.96 -10.76 -2.52
C ASN A 399 16.18 -10.68 -1.59
N ILE A 400 15.98 -10.19 -0.36
CA ILE A 400 17.08 -10.02 0.61
C ILE A 400 17.84 -11.32 0.91
N LEU A 401 17.16 -12.46 1.00
CA LEU A 401 17.84 -13.75 1.22
C LEU A 401 18.72 -14.10 0.03
N ALA A 402 18.25 -13.90 -1.20
CA ALA A 402 19.05 -14.15 -2.40
C ALA A 402 20.28 -13.23 -2.49
N VAL A 403 20.18 -11.97 -2.02
CA VAL A 403 21.33 -11.06 -1.91
C VAL A 403 22.36 -11.60 -0.91
N LEU A 404 21.92 -12.03 0.28
CA LEU A 404 22.82 -12.61 1.30
C LEU A 404 23.45 -13.94 0.86
N GLU A 405 22.72 -14.76 0.10
CA GLU A 405 23.25 -16.00 -0.49
C GLU A 405 24.30 -15.73 -1.57
N ASP A 406 24.06 -14.74 -2.44
CA ASP A 406 24.96 -14.39 -3.55
C ASP A 406 26.16 -13.53 -3.10
N MET A 407 26.10 -12.91 -1.91
CA MET A 407 27.18 -12.13 -1.28
C MET A 407 27.52 -12.69 0.12
N PRO A 408 28.24 -13.82 0.23
CA PRO A 408 28.41 -14.55 1.50
C PRO A 408 29.12 -13.77 2.62
N THR A 409 29.93 -12.76 2.26
CA THR A 409 30.64 -11.88 3.20
C THR A 409 29.76 -10.76 3.75
N LEU A 410 28.56 -10.56 3.21
CA LEU A 410 27.59 -9.60 3.74
C LEU A 410 26.99 -10.14 5.04
N LYS A 411 27.42 -9.61 6.18
CA LYS A 411 27.00 -10.04 7.52
C LYS A 411 26.43 -8.88 8.35
N PRO A 412 25.29 -8.31 7.96
CA PRO A 412 24.66 -7.24 8.72
C PRO A 412 24.06 -7.76 10.04
N PRO A 413 24.05 -6.93 11.10
CA PRO A 413 23.23 -7.17 12.28
C PRO A 413 21.76 -7.30 11.89
N ILE A 414 21.06 -8.30 12.47
CA ILE A 414 19.67 -8.58 12.10
C ILE A 414 18.72 -7.44 12.49
N ASP A 415 19.02 -6.70 13.54
CA ASP A 415 18.23 -5.59 14.04
C ASP A 415 18.27 -4.41 13.06
N HIS A 416 19.46 -4.10 12.53
CA HIS A 416 19.59 -3.09 11.49
C HIS A 416 18.92 -3.55 10.19
N LEU A 417 19.01 -4.84 9.85
CA LEU A 417 18.24 -5.36 8.72
C LEU A 417 16.72 -5.20 8.92
N CYS A 418 16.22 -5.48 10.13
CA CYS A 418 14.80 -5.30 10.47
C CYS A 418 14.36 -3.84 10.43
N GLU A 419 15.25 -2.90 10.75
CA GLU A 419 15.03 -1.46 10.60
C GLU A 419 14.95 -1.02 9.14
N LEU A 420 15.77 -1.61 8.25
CA LEU A 420 15.89 -1.22 6.85
C LEU A 420 14.81 -1.83 5.95
N LEU A 421 14.33 -3.03 6.27
CA LEU A 421 13.35 -3.73 5.43
C LEU A 421 11.98 -3.03 5.49
N PRO A 422 11.28 -2.91 4.34
CA PRO A 422 9.96 -2.29 4.29
C PRO A 422 8.91 -3.17 5.00
N ARG A 423 7.78 -2.56 5.35
CA ARG A 423 6.67 -3.26 6.02
C ARG A 423 5.97 -4.24 5.08
N LEU A 424 5.61 -5.41 5.60
CA LEU A 424 4.79 -6.38 4.91
C LEU A 424 3.37 -5.82 4.72
N GLN A 425 2.98 -5.59 3.48
CA GLN A 425 1.68 -5.00 3.15
C GLN A 425 0.53 -6.02 3.16
N ALA A 426 -0.69 -5.55 3.40
CA ALA A 426 -1.89 -6.33 3.10
C ALA A 426 -2.03 -6.53 1.59
N ARG A 427 -2.63 -7.65 1.16
CA ARG A 427 -2.93 -7.92 -0.26
C ARG A 427 -4.44 -7.91 -0.47
N TYR A 428 -4.87 -7.17 -1.48
CA TYR A 428 -6.28 -6.98 -1.81
C TYR A 428 -6.76 -8.01 -2.82
N TYR A 429 -8.00 -8.45 -2.67
CA TYR A 429 -8.70 -9.32 -3.61
C TYR A 429 -10.12 -8.78 -3.83
N SER A 430 -10.58 -8.73 -5.08
CA SER A 430 -11.97 -8.42 -5.40
C SER A 430 -12.89 -9.51 -4.83
N ILE A 431 -13.91 -9.11 -4.08
CA ILE A 431 -14.80 -10.05 -3.41
C ILE A 431 -15.66 -10.78 -4.44
N ALA A 432 -15.61 -12.11 -4.41
CA ALA A 432 -16.27 -13.00 -5.36
C ALA A 432 -17.64 -13.52 -4.88
N SER A 433 -18.29 -12.79 -3.99
CA SER A 433 -19.61 -13.09 -3.44
C SER A 433 -20.49 -11.84 -3.35
N SER A 434 -21.81 -12.03 -3.33
CA SER A 434 -22.77 -10.99 -2.96
C SER A 434 -23.18 -11.12 -1.50
N SER A 435 -23.18 -10.01 -0.77
CA SER A 435 -23.67 -9.96 0.61
C SER A 435 -25.17 -10.22 0.74
N LYS A 436 -25.94 -10.15 -0.37
CA LYS A 436 -27.37 -10.51 -0.38
C LYS A 436 -27.60 -12.03 -0.31
N ILE A 437 -26.63 -12.83 -0.78
CA ILE A 437 -26.67 -14.30 -0.71
C ILE A 437 -25.78 -14.82 0.42
N HIS A 438 -24.59 -14.23 0.58
CA HIS A 438 -23.56 -14.64 1.53
C HIS A 438 -23.25 -13.52 2.54
N PRO A 439 -24.22 -13.09 3.39
CA PRO A 439 -24.03 -11.97 4.31
C PRO A 439 -22.94 -12.22 5.36
N ASN A 440 -22.60 -13.49 5.60
CA ASN A 440 -21.61 -13.91 6.59
C ASN A 440 -20.40 -14.64 6.00
N SER A 441 -20.23 -14.63 4.67
CA SER A 441 -19.06 -15.24 4.00
C SER A 441 -18.50 -14.31 2.93
N ILE A 442 -17.17 -14.14 2.93
CA ILE A 442 -16.43 -13.40 1.91
C ILE A 442 -15.69 -14.38 1.02
N HIS A 443 -15.96 -14.33 -0.28
CA HIS A 443 -15.33 -15.25 -1.22
C HIS A 443 -14.14 -14.57 -1.92
N ILE A 444 -13.05 -15.32 -2.13
CA ILE A 444 -11.85 -14.87 -2.83
C ILE A 444 -11.60 -15.80 -4.02
N CYS A 445 -11.32 -15.21 -5.18
CA CYS A 445 -10.84 -15.92 -6.37
C CYS A 445 -9.43 -15.44 -6.69
N ALA A 446 -8.44 -16.32 -6.62
CA ALA A 446 -7.04 -15.94 -6.78
C ALA A 446 -6.23 -16.96 -7.58
N VAL A 447 -5.14 -16.51 -8.18
CA VAL A 447 -4.11 -17.36 -8.78
C VAL A 447 -2.89 -17.38 -7.88
N VAL A 448 -2.32 -18.56 -7.63
CA VAL A 448 -1.08 -18.72 -6.87
C VAL A 448 0.08 -18.21 -7.72
N VAL A 449 0.84 -17.29 -7.13
CA VAL A 449 2.02 -16.70 -7.76
C VAL A 449 3.22 -17.56 -7.40
N GLU A 450 3.79 -18.20 -8.42
CA GLU A 450 5.02 -18.98 -8.32
C GLU A 450 5.73 -18.92 -9.68
N TYR A 451 7.01 -18.55 -9.69
CA TYR A 451 7.78 -18.42 -10.92
C TYR A 451 9.27 -18.68 -10.70
N ASN A 452 9.93 -19.16 -11.76
CA ASN A 452 11.39 -19.29 -11.79
C ASN A 452 12.02 -17.93 -12.14
N THR A 453 13.01 -17.52 -11.35
CA THR A 453 13.78 -16.31 -11.59
C THR A 453 14.86 -16.56 -12.65
N LYS A 454 15.44 -15.48 -13.21
CA LYS A 454 16.61 -15.59 -14.11
C LYS A 454 17.83 -16.22 -13.42
N THR A 455 17.84 -16.28 -12.08
CA THR A 455 18.92 -16.89 -11.27
C THR A 455 18.69 -18.36 -10.97
N GLY A 456 17.60 -18.96 -11.48
CA GLY A 456 17.25 -20.36 -11.24
C GLY A 456 16.59 -20.63 -9.88
N ARG A 457 16.27 -19.57 -9.11
CA ARG A 457 15.51 -19.68 -7.86
C ARG A 457 14.01 -19.72 -8.16
N VAL A 458 13.23 -20.27 -7.24
CA VAL A 458 11.76 -20.23 -7.30
C VAL A 458 11.26 -19.15 -6.34
N ASN A 459 10.66 -18.10 -6.89
CA ASN A 459 9.98 -17.09 -6.09
C ASN A 459 8.51 -17.45 -5.94
N LYS A 460 7.99 -17.24 -4.72
CA LYS A 460 6.61 -17.50 -4.33
C LYS A 460 5.97 -16.21 -3.83
N GLY A 461 4.79 -15.88 -4.34
CA GLY A 461 4.02 -14.76 -3.82
C GLY A 461 3.54 -15.05 -2.40
N VAL A 462 3.80 -14.11 -1.49
CA VAL A 462 3.56 -14.26 -0.04
C VAL A 462 2.10 -14.63 0.25
N ALA A 463 1.16 -13.75 -0.11
CA ALA A 463 -0.24 -13.91 0.24
C ALA A 463 -0.88 -15.14 -0.41
N THR A 464 -0.61 -15.39 -1.69
CA THR A 464 -1.29 -16.47 -2.41
C THR A 464 -0.78 -17.85 -2.00
N ASN A 465 0.52 -18.01 -1.71
CA ASN A 465 1.03 -19.27 -1.15
C ASN A 465 0.59 -19.48 0.30
N TRP A 466 0.54 -18.40 1.09
CA TRP A 466 0.02 -18.47 2.45
C TRP A 466 -1.46 -18.88 2.48
N LEU A 467 -2.31 -18.27 1.65
CA LEU A 467 -3.72 -18.62 1.50
C LEU A 467 -3.93 -20.05 0.96
N LYS A 468 -3.15 -20.46 -0.05
CA LYS A 468 -3.17 -21.84 -0.59
C LYS A 468 -2.97 -22.88 0.51
N ASN A 469 -2.15 -22.58 1.52
CA ASN A 469 -1.83 -23.48 2.61
C ASN A 469 -2.79 -23.39 3.81
N LYS A 470 -3.85 -22.57 3.74
CA LYS A 470 -4.90 -22.52 4.75
C LYS A 470 -5.82 -23.73 4.58
N LEU A 471 -5.64 -24.73 5.44
CA LEU A 471 -6.42 -25.97 5.41
C LEU A 471 -7.71 -25.82 6.22
N VAL A 472 -8.81 -26.33 5.67
CA VAL A 472 -10.05 -26.54 6.40
C VAL A 472 -9.88 -27.83 7.21
N THR A 473 -10.05 -27.76 8.54
CA THR A 473 -9.88 -28.94 9.39
C THR A 473 -11.10 -29.13 10.31
N ASP A 474 -11.51 -30.39 10.48
CA ASP A 474 -12.67 -30.77 11.31
C ASP A 474 -12.30 -31.02 12.79
N ASN A 475 -11.02 -30.86 13.15
CA ASN A 475 -10.50 -31.19 14.48
C ASN A 475 -10.69 -30.06 15.51
N GLY A 476 -11.47 -29.04 15.18
CA GLY A 476 -11.71 -27.87 16.03
C GLY A 476 -10.68 -26.73 15.89
N HIS A 477 -9.54 -26.94 15.22
CA HIS A 477 -8.61 -25.87 14.90
C HIS A 477 -9.00 -25.20 13.57
N LYS A 478 -9.67 -24.05 13.67
CA LYS A 478 -10.03 -23.27 12.48
C LYS A 478 -8.83 -22.43 12.03
N SER A 479 -8.31 -22.73 10.85
CA SER A 479 -7.31 -21.89 10.20
C SER A 479 -7.93 -20.53 9.90
N THR A 480 -7.35 -19.45 10.44
CA THR A 480 -7.87 -18.08 10.28
C THR A 480 -7.01 -17.23 9.35
N VAL A 481 -7.63 -16.16 8.84
CA VAL A 481 -7.06 -15.15 7.98
C VAL A 481 -7.37 -13.76 8.57
N PRO A 482 -6.37 -12.95 8.98
CA PRO A 482 -6.62 -11.57 9.37
C PRO A 482 -6.99 -10.75 8.14
N MET A 483 -8.21 -10.21 8.11
CA MET A 483 -8.75 -9.48 6.98
C MET A 483 -9.58 -8.27 7.40
N TYR A 484 -9.77 -7.35 6.46
CA TYR A 484 -10.72 -6.25 6.56
C TYR A 484 -11.30 -5.94 5.19
N ILE A 485 -12.39 -5.16 5.15
CA ILE A 485 -13.05 -4.76 3.91
C ILE A 485 -12.64 -3.34 3.57
N ARG A 486 -12.29 -3.11 2.30
CA ARG A 486 -12.19 -1.78 1.73
C ARG A 486 -13.33 -1.57 0.76
N LYS A 487 -14.06 -0.47 0.96
CA LYS A 487 -15.16 -0.12 0.08
C LYS A 487 -14.62 0.36 -1.26
N SER A 488 -15.30 -0.01 -2.33
CA SER A 488 -15.03 0.48 -3.69
C SER A 488 -16.23 1.19 -4.29
N GLN A 489 -16.03 1.84 -5.44
CA GLN A 489 -17.08 2.41 -6.27
C GLN A 489 -17.59 1.42 -7.34
N PHE A 490 -17.02 0.21 -7.39
CA PHE A 490 -17.40 -0.83 -8.35
C PHE A 490 -18.72 -1.49 -7.92
N ARG A 491 -19.84 -1.00 -8.44
CA ARG A 491 -21.19 -1.41 -8.01
C ARG A 491 -22.11 -1.69 -9.17
N LEU A 492 -23.00 -2.66 -8.98
CA LEU A 492 -24.17 -2.83 -9.85
C LEU A 492 -25.02 -1.54 -9.90
N PRO A 493 -25.74 -1.30 -11.01
CA PRO A 493 -26.62 -0.15 -11.11
C PRO A 493 -27.75 -0.25 -10.08
N PHE A 494 -28.11 0.89 -9.49
CA PHE A 494 -29.20 0.95 -8.51
C PHE A 494 -30.54 0.43 -9.07
N LYS A 495 -30.82 0.72 -10.35
CA LYS A 495 -31.98 0.19 -11.05
C LYS A 495 -31.67 -1.19 -11.59
N ALA A 496 -32.35 -2.22 -11.07
CA ALA A 496 -32.19 -3.60 -11.51
C ALA A 496 -32.50 -3.81 -13.01
N THR A 497 -33.36 -2.96 -13.59
CA THR A 497 -33.71 -2.99 -15.02
C THR A 497 -32.59 -2.48 -15.93
N ASN A 498 -31.61 -1.74 -15.41
CA ASN A 498 -30.46 -1.32 -16.22
C ASN A 498 -29.62 -2.55 -16.59
N PRO A 499 -29.26 -2.74 -17.87
CA PRO A 499 -28.39 -3.83 -18.29
C PRO A 499 -26.96 -3.68 -17.76
N VAL A 500 -26.25 -4.81 -17.69
CA VAL A 500 -24.83 -4.84 -17.31
C VAL A 500 -24.01 -5.66 -18.30
N ILE A 501 -22.84 -5.13 -18.64
CA ILE A 501 -21.86 -5.74 -19.53
C ILE A 501 -20.59 -5.94 -18.68
N MET A 502 -20.27 -7.19 -18.39
CA MET A 502 -19.16 -7.58 -17.52
C MET A 502 -18.04 -8.19 -18.36
N ILE A 503 -16.84 -7.65 -18.28
CA ILE A 503 -15.66 -8.11 -19.03
C ILE A 503 -14.55 -8.46 -18.04
N GLY A 504 -14.27 -9.75 -17.86
CA GLY A 504 -13.38 -10.22 -16.79
C GLY A 504 -12.61 -11.49 -17.12
N PRO A 505 -11.57 -11.44 -17.97
CA PRO A 505 -10.77 -12.63 -18.26
C PRO A 505 -9.92 -13.08 -17.06
N GLY A 506 -9.71 -14.40 -16.93
CA GLY A 506 -8.93 -15.01 -15.86
C GLY A 506 -9.49 -14.71 -14.48
N THR A 507 -8.65 -14.24 -13.56
CA THR A 507 -9.09 -13.86 -12.20
C THR A 507 -9.94 -12.59 -12.19
N GLY A 508 -10.04 -11.85 -13.30
CA GLY A 508 -10.98 -10.73 -13.47
C GLY A 508 -12.46 -11.12 -13.36
N ILE A 509 -12.77 -12.42 -13.34
CA ILE A 509 -14.12 -12.92 -13.06
C ILE A 509 -14.58 -12.68 -11.62
N ALA A 510 -13.65 -12.44 -10.69
CA ALA A 510 -13.91 -12.42 -9.25
C ALA A 510 -15.14 -11.59 -8.86
N PRO A 511 -15.19 -10.26 -9.07
CA PRO A 511 -16.35 -9.46 -8.65
C PRO A 511 -17.63 -9.81 -9.40
N PHE A 512 -17.50 -10.35 -10.62
CA PHE A 512 -18.65 -10.72 -11.45
C PHE A 512 -19.40 -11.94 -10.92
N MET A 513 -18.73 -12.84 -10.18
CA MET A 513 -19.44 -13.90 -9.47
C MET A 513 -20.41 -13.32 -8.44
N GLY A 514 -19.99 -12.29 -7.70
CA GLY A 514 -20.87 -11.53 -6.80
C GLY A 514 -22.01 -10.82 -7.54
N PHE A 515 -21.71 -10.16 -8.67
CA PHE A 515 -22.75 -9.49 -9.47
C PHE A 515 -23.79 -10.47 -10.02
N ILE A 516 -23.37 -11.63 -10.52
CA ILE A 516 -24.25 -12.68 -11.04
C ILE A 516 -25.12 -13.24 -9.91
N GLN A 517 -24.53 -13.52 -8.75
CA GLN A 517 -25.27 -13.93 -7.55
C GLN A 517 -26.34 -12.90 -7.18
N GLU A 518 -25.99 -11.62 -7.12
CA GLU A 518 -26.93 -10.56 -6.75
C GLU A 518 -28.05 -10.37 -7.79
N ARG A 519 -27.71 -10.45 -9.08
CA ARG A 519 -28.69 -10.44 -10.18
C ARG A 519 -29.65 -11.63 -10.10
N ALA A 520 -29.15 -12.82 -9.76
CA ALA A 520 -29.98 -14.00 -9.52
C ALA A 520 -30.93 -13.78 -8.33
N TRP A 521 -30.41 -13.24 -7.22
CA TRP A 521 -31.21 -12.91 -6.04
C TRP A 521 -32.32 -11.90 -6.38
N LEU A 522 -32.04 -10.84 -7.13
CA LEU A 522 -33.05 -9.87 -7.56
C LEU A 522 -34.18 -10.53 -8.36
N LYS A 523 -33.86 -11.46 -9.27
CA LYS A 523 -34.87 -12.23 -10.03
C LYS A 523 -35.71 -13.12 -9.11
N GLN A 524 -35.09 -13.81 -8.16
CA GLN A 524 -35.80 -14.65 -7.18
C GLN A 524 -36.75 -13.82 -6.29
N GLN A 525 -36.39 -12.57 -6.00
CA GLN A 525 -37.26 -11.62 -5.30
C GLN A 525 -38.39 -11.04 -6.18
N GLY A 526 -38.57 -11.53 -7.41
CA GLY A 526 -39.62 -11.11 -8.33
C GLY A 526 -39.39 -9.73 -8.98
N LYS A 527 -38.17 -9.19 -8.90
CA LYS A 527 -37.84 -7.93 -9.58
C LYS A 527 -37.59 -8.16 -11.06
N GLU A 528 -37.97 -7.18 -11.86
CA GLU A 528 -37.54 -7.11 -13.26
C GLU A 528 -36.05 -6.75 -13.31
N VAL A 529 -35.27 -7.62 -13.94
CA VAL A 529 -33.82 -7.50 -14.04
C VAL A 529 -33.44 -7.42 -15.52
N GLY A 530 -32.75 -6.34 -15.89
CA GLY A 530 -32.26 -6.11 -17.26
C GLY A 530 -31.21 -7.13 -17.68
N GLU A 531 -30.81 -7.05 -18.96
CA GLU A 531 -29.84 -7.98 -19.53
C GLU A 531 -28.53 -8.03 -18.72
N THR A 532 -28.00 -9.23 -18.52
CA THR A 532 -26.76 -9.46 -17.79
C THR A 532 -25.83 -10.24 -18.69
N VAL A 533 -24.86 -9.56 -19.28
CA VAL A 533 -23.98 -10.09 -20.33
C VAL A 533 -22.57 -10.28 -19.76
N MET A 534 -22.02 -11.48 -19.90
CA MET A 534 -20.67 -11.81 -19.45
C MET A 534 -19.73 -12.08 -20.64
N TYR A 535 -18.58 -11.42 -20.64
CA TYR A 535 -17.43 -11.71 -21.50
C TYR A 535 -16.28 -12.24 -20.64
N PHE A 536 -16.09 -13.56 -20.69
CA PHE A 536 -15.03 -14.26 -19.97
C PHE A 536 -13.92 -14.70 -20.93
N GLY A 537 -12.70 -14.85 -20.42
CA GLY A 537 -11.57 -15.35 -21.20
C GLY A 537 -10.64 -16.22 -20.38
N CYS A 538 -10.21 -17.34 -20.94
CA CYS A 538 -9.25 -18.25 -20.32
C CYS A 538 -8.33 -18.88 -21.39
N ARG A 539 -7.39 -19.75 -21.00
CA ARG A 539 -6.50 -20.41 -21.96
C ARG A 539 -7.25 -21.48 -22.74
N HIS A 540 -7.80 -22.45 -22.01
CA HIS A 540 -8.41 -23.64 -22.57
C HIS A 540 -9.70 -23.98 -21.84
N LYS A 541 -10.71 -24.44 -22.57
CA LYS A 541 -11.99 -24.85 -21.98
C LYS A 541 -11.84 -25.89 -20.88
N ASN A 542 -10.93 -26.85 -21.08
CA ASN A 542 -10.76 -27.99 -20.19
C ASN A 542 -9.67 -27.78 -19.10
N GLU A 543 -9.06 -26.61 -19.01
CA GLU A 543 -8.00 -26.34 -18.03
C GLU A 543 -8.38 -25.29 -16.99
N ASP A 544 -8.63 -24.05 -17.42
CA ASP A 544 -8.74 -22.87 -16.57
C ASP A 544 -10.03 -22.07 -16.79
N TYR A 545 -11.09 -22.75 -17.24
CA TYR A 545 -12.44 -22.20 -17.26
C TYR A 545 -13.01 -22.12 -15.83
N LEU A 546 -12.72 -21.01 -15.16
CA LEU A 546 -13.12 -20.78 -13.77
C LEU A 546 -14.64 -20.68 -13.63
N TYR A 547 -15.18 -21.32 -12.59
CA TYR A 547 -16.60 -21.35 -12.28
C TYR A 547 -17.47 -21.82 -13.45
N GLN A 548 -16.96 -22.76 -14.26
CA GLN A 548 -17.66 -23.23 -15.46
C GLN A 548 -19.09 -23.68 -15.12
N GLU A 549 -19.24 -24.54 -14.13
CA GLU A 549 -20.54 -25.09 -13.74
C GLU A 549 -21.49 -24.00 -13.26
N GLU A 550 -21.02 -23.08 -12.41
CA GLU A 550 -21.83 -21.98 -11.88
C GLU A 550 -22.25 -20.97 -12.97
N LEU A 551 -21.38 -20.68 -13.94
CA LEU A 551 -21.68 -19.79 -15.06
C LEU A 551 -22.67 -20.41 -16.06
N GLU A 552 -22.45 -21.66 -16.45
CA GLU A 552 -23.34 -22.39 -17.37
C GLU A 552 -24.74 -22.58 -16.74
N GLU A 553 -24.81 -22.80 -15.42
CA GLU A 553 -26.08 -22.83 -14.69
C GLU A 553 -26.77 -21.46 -14.65
N ALA A 554 -26.02 -20.38 -14.43
CA ALA A 554 -26.56 -19.01 -14.45
C ALA A 554 -27.13 -18.63 -15.82
N GLU A 555 -26.49 -19.04 -16.92
CA GLU A 555 -27.01 -18.86 -18.28
C GLU A 555 -28.27 -19.70 -18.51
N LYS A 556 -28.26 -20.99 -18.14
CA LYS A 556 -29.40 -21.88 -18.28
C LYS A 556 -30.64 -21.38 -17.53
N ASN A 557 -30.45 -20.82 -16.34
CA ASN A 557 -31.52 -20.24 -15.52
C ASN A 557 -31.90 -18.81 -15.95
N GLY A 558 -31.29 -18.30 -17.02
CA GLY A 558 -31.53 -16.99 -17.59
C GLY A 558 -31.05 -15.82 -16.73
N VAL A 559 -30.26 -16.06 -15.67
CA VAL A 559 -29.63 -15.00 -14.88
C VAL A 559 -28.62 -14.27 -15.75
N LEU A 560 -27.72 -15.01 -16.39
CA LEU A 560 -26.91 -14.51 -17.49
C LEU A 560 -27.75 -14.58 -18.77
N THR A 561 -27.92 -13.44 -19.43
CA THR A 561 -28.59 -13.37 -20.73
C THR A 561 -27.68 -13.91 -21.84
N GLN A 562 -26.37 -13.71 -21.71
CA GLN A 562 -25.37 -14.23 -22.62
C GLN A 562 -24.07 -14.55 -21.87
N LEU A 563 -23.51 -15.74 -22.11
CA LEU A 563 -22.18 -16.14 -21.65
C LEU A 563 -21.22 -16.26 -22.84
N ASN A 564 -20.41 -15.21 -23.05
CA ASN A 564 -19.45 -15.13 -24.15
C ASN A 564 -18.05 -15.50 -23.64
N VAL A 565 -17.49 -16.63 -24.10
CA VAL A 565 -16.20 -17.13 -23.60
C VAL A 565 -15.16 -17.20 -24.70
N ALA A 566 -14.03 -16.52 -24.47
CA ALA A 566 -12.87 -16.53 -25.33
C ALA A 566 -11.83 -17.55 -24.83
N PHE A 567 -11.66 -18.65 -25.55
CA PHE A 567 -10.60 -19.62 -25.30
C PHE A 567 -9.36 -19.24 -26.11
N SER A 568 -8.34 -18.69 -25.45
CA SER A 568 -7.21 -18.07 -26.16
C SER A 568 -6.25 -19.06 -26.84
N ARG A 569 -6.35 -20.36 -26.52
CA ARG A 569 -5.41 -21.39 -26.98
C ARG A 569 -6.06 -22.68 -27.51
N ASP A 570 -7.39 -22.72 -27.66
CA ASP A 570 -8.11 -23.88 -28.21
C ASP A 570 -8.07 -23.94 -29.75
N GLN A 571 -7.47 -22.93 -30.39
CA GLN A 571 -7.26 -22.83 -31.83
C GLN A 571 -5.93 -22.12 -32.13
N GLU A 572 -5.48 -22.15 -33.39
CA GLU A 572 -4.19 -21.59 -33.82
C GLU A 572 -4.10 -20.07 -33.60
N GLN A 573 -5.17 -19.34 -33.93
CA GLN A 573 -5.24 -17.89 -33.73
C GLN A 573 -5.77 -17.55 -32.34
N LYS A 574 -5.08 -16.66 -31.62
CA LYS A 574 -5.48 -16.30 -30.26
C LYS A 574 -6.83 -15.60 -30.24
N MET A 575 -7.70 -16.05 -29.35
CA MET A 575 -9.03 -15.47 -29.14
C MET A 575 -9.15 -14.85 -27.75
N TYR A 576 -9.45 -13.56 -27.72
CA TYR A 576 -9.56 -12.76 -26.50
C TYR A 576 -10.92 -12.06 -26.42
N VAL A 577 -11.23 -11.51 -25.26
CA VAL A 577 -12.53 -10.87 -24.99
C VAL A 577 -12.82 -9.71 -25.94
N GLN A 578 -11.82 -8.91 -26.31
CA GLN A 578 -11.97 -7.80 -27.27
C GLN A 578 -12.45 -8.25 -28.65
N HIS A 579 -12.07 -9.45 -29.09
CA HIS A 579 -12.54 -9.99 -30.36
C HIS A 579 -14.03 -10.37 -30.29
N LEU A 580 -14.48 -10.90 -29.15
CA LEU A 580 -15.91 -11.18 -28.92
C LEU A 580 -16.72 -9.90 -28.80
N LEU A 581 -16.17 -8.85 -28.17
CA LEU A 581 -16.79 -7.53 -28.13
C LEU A 581 -16.98 -6.98 -29.55
N LYS A 582 -15.96 -7.03 -30.40
CA LYS A 582 -16.05 -6.61 -31.82
C LYS A 582 -17.09 -7.41 -32.59
N LYS A 583 -17.21 -8.71 -32.33
CA LYS A 583 -18.19 -9.58 -32.99
C LYS A 583 -19.63 -9.18 -32.64
N HIS A 584 -19.88 -8.69 -31.43
CA HIS A 584 -21.22 -8.36 -30.92
C HIS A 584 -21.44 -6.83 -30.82
N LYS A 585 -20.72 -6.05 -31.63
CA LYS A 585 -20.66 -4.59 -31.54
C LYS A 585 -22.01 -3.89 -31.69
N GLU A 586 -22.90 -4.40 -32.56
CA GLU A 586 -24.22 -3.82 -32.79
C GLU A 586 -25.12 -3.92 -31.54
N ASP A 587 -25.17 -5.11 -30.93
CA ASP A 587 -25.94 -5.35 -29.71
C ASP A 587 -25.36 -4.58 -28.52
N LEU A 588 -24.03 -4.56 -28.38
CA LEU A 588 -23.34 -3.78 -27.36
C LEU A 588 -23.64 -2.29 -27.50
N TRP A 589 -23.58 -1.74 -28.72
CA TRP A 589 -23.88 -0.35 -28.95
C TRP A 589 -25.32 -0.01 -28.57
N LYS A 590 -26.30 -0.86 -28.91
CA LYS A 590 -27.69 -0.69 -28.49
C LYS A 590 -27.81 -0.67 -26.96
N LEU A 591 -27.23 -1.67 -26.28
CA LEU A 591 -27.27 -1.74 -24.81
C LEU A 591 -26.68 -0.48 -24.16
N ILE A 592 -25.55 -0.01 -24.66
CA ILE A 592 -24.83 1.16 -24.12
C ILE A 592 -25.58 2.45 -24.45
N ASN A 593 -25.91 2.68 -25.71
CA ASN A 593 -26.42 3.97 -26.16
C ASN A 593 -27.93 4.14 -25.89
N SER A 594 -28.73 3.08 -26.08
CA SER A 594 -30.19 3.14 -25.95
C SER A 594 -30.68 2.66 -24.59
N ASP A 595 -30.15 1.57 -24.08
CA ASP A 595 -30.72 0.88 -22.90
C ASP A 595 -30.02 1.27 -21.58
N ASN A 596 -29.12 2.25 -21.61
CA ASN A 596 -28.37 2.76 -20.47
C ASN A 596 -27.55 1.69 -19.71
N ALA A 597 -26.96 0.74 -20.42
CA ALA A 597 -26.13 -0.31 -19.81
C ALA A 597 -24.93 0.26 -19.04
N HIS A 598 -24.49 -0.48 -18.02
CA HIS A 598 -23.25 -0.23 -17.29
C HIS A 598 -22.18 -1.24 -17.74
N ILE A 599 -20.99 -0.73 -18.06
CA ILE A 599 -19.82 -1.49 -18.50
C ILE A 599 -18.90 -1.68 -17.30
N TYR A 600 -18.41 -2.90 -17.13
CA TYR A 600 -17.47 -3.24 -16.07
C TYR A 600 -16.29 -4.01 -16.63
N VAL A 601 -15.08 -3.56 -16.35
CA VAL A 601 -13.84 -4.22 -16.77
C VAL A 601 -13.02 -4.60 -15.54
N CYS A 602 -12.62 -5.86 -15.45
CA CYS A 602 -11.87 -6.36 -14.30
C CYS A 602 -10.74 -7.30 -14.70
N GLY A 603 -9.59 -7.21 -14.03
CA GLY A 603 -8.41 -8.05 -14.30
C GLY A 603 -7.15 -7.25 -14.64
N ASP A 604 -6.41 -7.68 -15.68
CA ASP A 604 -5.12 -7.10 -16.05
C ASP A 604 -5.21 -5.62 -16.50
N ALA A 605 -4.61 -4.73 -15.71
CA ALA A 605 -4.52 -3.30 -16.01
C ALA A 605 -3.55 -2.99 -17.16
N LYS A 606 -2.49 -3.79 -17.33
CA LYS A 606 -1.37 -3.43 -18.21
C LYS A 606 -1.74 -3.50 -19.69
N ASN A 607 -2.46 -4.56 -20.09
CA ASN A 607 -2.77 -4.81 -21.49
C ASN A 607 -4.29 -4.92 -21.72
N MET A 608 -4.95 -5.81 -20.97
CA MET A 608 -6.35 -6.17 -21.24
C MET A 608 -7.30 -4.98 -21.13
N ALA A 609 -7.19 -4.18 -20.08
CA ALA A 609 -8.04 -3.01 -19.88
C ALA A 609 -7.92 -2.00 -21.05
N LYS A 610 -6.69 -1.76 -21.53
CA LYS A 610 -6.41 -0.84 -22.65
C LYS A 610 -6.98 -1.36 -23.97
N ASP A 611 -6.85 -2.66 -24.24
CA ASP A 611 -7.40 -3.30 -25.44
C ASP A 611 -8.93 -3.25 -25.46
N VAL A 612 -9.57 -3.49 -24.32
CA VAL A 612 -11.03 -3.40 -24.16
C VAL A 612 -11.51 -1.96 -24.34
N GLN A 613 -10.84 -0.98 -23.74
CA GLN A 613 -11.18 0.44 -23.92
C GLN A 613 -11.01 0.87 -25.38
N THR A 614 -9.92 0.46 -26.03
CA THR A 614 -9.68 0.72 -27.45
C THR A 614 -10.79 0.13 -28.31
N THR A 615 -11.25 -1.07 -27.99
CA THR A 615 -12.37 -1.72 -28.69
C THR A 615 -13.67 -0.96 -28.52
N PHE A 616 -13.97 -0.43 -27.33
CA PHE A 616 -15.17 0.40 -27.14
C PHE A 616 -15.11 1.73 -27.91
N HIS A 617 -13.92 2.34 -28.02
CA HIS A 617 -13.76 3.49 -28.91
C HIS A 617 -14.06 3.12 -30.37
N GLU A 618 -13.50 2.01 -30.86
CA GLU A 618 -13.74 1.55 -32.24
C GLU A 618 -15.23 1.23 -32.49
N ILE A 619 -15.94 0.64 -31.52
CA ILE A 619 -17.39 0.40 -31.63
C ILE A 619 -18.16 1.74 -31.74
N ALA A 620 -17.78 2.76 -30.94
CA ALA A 620 -18.39 4.08 -31.01
C ALA A 620 -18.10 4.80 -32.34
N GLU A 621 -16.92 4.57 -32.92
CA GLU A 621 -16.56 5.09 -34.24
C GLU A 621 -17.38 4.41 -35.35
N GLU A 622 -17.40 3.07 -35.37
CA GLU A 622 -18.03 2.29 -36.44
C GLU A 622 -19.56 2.32 -36.41
N ILE A 623 -20.17 2.12 -35.23
CA ILE A 623 -21.64 2.01 -35.09
C ILE A 623 -22.26 3.35 -34.69
N GLY A 624 -21.56 4.12 -33.86
CA GLY A 624 -22.00 5.44 -33.42
C GLY A 624 -21.75 6.56 -34.43
N GLY A 625 -20.95 6.33 -35.47
CA GLY A 625 -20.60 7.33 -36.48
C GLY A 625 -19.78 8.50 -35.93
N MET A 626 -19.05 8.27 -34.83
CA MET A 626 -18.22 9.28 -34.16
C MET A 626 -16.82 9.32 -34.75
N VAL A 627 -16.16 10.48 -34.74
CA VAL A 627 -14.71 10.54 -34.95
C VAL A 627 -13.96 10.15 -33.66
N ARG A 628 -12.68 9.77 -33.76
CA ARG A 628 -11.90 9.25 -32.63
C ARG A 628 -11.95 10.11 -31.36
N THR A 629 -11.86 11.43 -31.51
CA THR A 629 -11.92 12.36 -30.38
C THR A 629 -13.29 12.32 -29.70
N GLN A 630 -14.37 12.34 -30.48
CA GLN A 630 -15.75 12.22 -29.97
C GLN A 630 -15.99 10.86 -29.30
N ALA A 631 -15.47 9.77 -29.87
CA ALA A 631 -15.56 8.44 -29.28
C ALA A 631 -14.82 8.37 -27.93
N THR A 632 -13.64 8.98 -27.86
CA THR A 632 -12.85 9.09 -26.62
C THR A 632 -13.63 9.87 -25.56
N ASP A 633 -14.15 11.06 -25.92
CA ASP A 633 -14.95 11.89 -25.00
C ASP A 633 -16.24 11.19 -24.56
N TYR A 634 -16.86 10.41 -25.45
CA TYR A 634 -18.04 9.62 -25.14
C TYR A 634 -17.75 8.57 -24.07
N ILE A 635 -16.66 7.80 -24.22
CA ILE A 635 -16.26 6.80 -23.22
C ILE A 635 -15.86 7.45 -21.90
N LYS A 636 -15.08 8.55 -21.92
CA LYS A 636 -14.77 9.33 -20.71
C LYS A 636 -16.03 9.80 -20.00
N LYS A 637 -17.03 10.28 -20.75
CA LYS A 637 -18.33 10.68 -20.19
C LYS A 637 -19.09 9.51 -19.56
N LEU A 638 -18.95 8.28 -20.08
CA LEU A 638 -19.50 7.10 -19.41
C LEU A 638 -18.79 6.80 -18.09
N MET A 639 -17.46 6.95 -18.04
CA MET A 639 -16.68 6.79 -16.81
C MET A 639 -17.10 7.81 -15.75
N THR A 640 -17.13 9.11 -16.09
CA THR A 640 -17.58 10.18 -15.19
C THR A 640 -19.02 9.98 -14.69
N LYS A 641 -19.88 9.33 -15.49
CA LYS A 641 -21.27 9.01 -15.11
C LYS A 641 -21.41 7.70 -14.33
N GLY A 642 -20.32 7.01 -14.00
CA GLY A 642 -20.36 5.70 -13.33
C GLY A 642 -21.00 4.59 -14.16
N ARG A 643 -20.99 4.73 -15.50
CA ARG A 643 -21.51 3.75 -16.47
C ARG A 643 -20.41 2.95 -17.16
N TYR A 644 -19.15 3.30 -16.92
CA TYR A 644 -17.99 2.51 -17.26
C TYR A 644 -17.10 2.48 -16.03
N SER A 645 -16.92 1.30 -15.41
CA SER A 645 -16.16 1.14 -14.18
C SER A 645 -15.06 0.11 -14.37
N GLN A 646 -13.90 0.36 -13.75
CA GLN A 646 -12.75 -0.52 -13.81
C GLN A 646 -12.37 -1.00 -12.40
N ASP A 647 -12.03 -2.29 -12.30
CA ASP A 647 -11.41 -2.89 -11.12
C ASP A 647 -10.22 -3.70 -11.62
N VAL A 648 -9.11 -3.01 -11.88
CA VAL A 648 -7.94 -3.55 -12.58
C VAL A 648 -6.69 -3.48 -11.72
N TRP A 649 -5.82 -4.47 -11.87
CA TRP A 649 -4.60 -4.61 -11.08
C TRP A 649 -3.47 -5.23 -11.91
N SER A 650 -2.27 -5.30 -11.33
CA SER A 650 -1.07 -5.89 -11.95
C SER A 650 -0.35 -6.86 -11.02
#